data_AF-A0A523EQ34-F1
#
_entry.id   AF-A0A523EQ34-F1
#
_cell.length_a   1.000
_cell.length_b   1.000
_cell.length_c   1.000
_cell.angle_alpha   90.00
_cell.angle_beta   90.00
_cell.angle_gamma   90.00
#
_symmetry.space_group_name_H-M   'P 1'
#
loop_
_entity.id
_entity.type
_entity.pdbx_description
1 polymer ?
#
loop_
_entity_poly.entity_id
_entity_poly.type
_entity_poly.pdbx_seq_one_letter_code
_entity_poly.pdbx_strand_id
1 'polypeptide(L)'
;MRRFLIGALLSFVIAVTAPLAVQPTSEWTIVDYSELLDGRQLSHSGESVSRLIEQLGGRPVPSAGQRASDRRLHALLDPLVALYGFVLSDVLDTQEPLHDLPLVEIGQLWQPGERQPAWVDLLRSRRFIVESDGAGTMRVILPWVPSGDAQDAKSAPAAEQAWNRAWPVLRHVFAAERRRLAATDGSPALDVRVYSYAHSPARSLFLLGRDPYRIAVDDTRSKGDRPPLDLARFRRFLDSGWTLEGGRLDPQGRVTLFGSRREKPATLLGRKLEISDLAVAFRAVSHGGLAEPYMSLDRGHSPWQSIVSYGGRLRDTSLGWVSLLCDVRFKTFSMGLGIEEGRDLRAEIRVEVPSFQTHIERFAANPASAGILAQQTRLWFYPDRVDLTVAPQGDVLAMRHVRMSAASERLADETYTPGTGNDPPWTKATIAAVNEHYDGLARVFPELADLDQVVRLLAFFTWLDQAARAGAPMLDLDALLAVELPALPTPRTFPQMLSFNALPATGTVGPVEAFDRVPVVDALNRLNPRHGGLLDPRVRLQRALAGLERGVEEEAAFIDRVRQMDPSMLGSAELDLLAYRAQRLRMHRTVLGSFDPKQREELDRRAAGPPRVISVGIGGLDLGMRNVLNRAHSRSVGLTAARIGSPRVQAPESAPTEVAPETRARWREDPRGLPQTVMPDHGIGGAGLVRTFGAGWIEITPGVSSDDEDDGGELWVVYGAAGPEAVARRIRFGGDGKPLGFERFEGGRKWRYALERSTDRTRAVRVESAADPTQSTVPSTIELPAGLALLRIDPGGGGDPSTPSVGLRLQASGTGNLDAMTPRWVVQRLVMGRQADLAHDPSLPGIAPLPPALGDVESLMVLGRDAVKRRPWEIDTPHVAGEQDPLRIAAAINAWWDAPGALPAPGGAVVGVDWASSPKRWAAAPRPGDKALLVLPADAFPQTTHGLATRLAEAWTAGRVSAQADPSDESLVIVVSAEAPGPFATRLRAIAERPEMKGKLLAGWSLAGPVRDDLAPWILEQTAVAGVGIAEGSVVSRRTAAERLGTIARSLASRGAADRVESIPGPFLWHF
;
A
#
# COMPACT_ATOMS: atom_id res chain seq x y z
N MET A 1 -17.74 -76.32 -53.95
CA MET A 1 -17.10 -75.85 -52.72
C MET A 1 -17.07 -74.30 -52.59
N ARG A 2 -18.17 -73.58 -52.90
CA ARG A 2 -18.21 -72.11 -52.82
C ARG A 2 -19.63 -71.49 -52.63
N ARG A 3 -20.56 -72.24 -52.02
CA ARG A 3 -21.95 -71.78 -51.78
C ARG A 3 -22.51 -72.11 -50.38
N PHE A 4 -21.67 -72.39 -49.40
CA PHE A 4 -22.11 -72.73 -48.02
C PHE A 4 -21.57 -71.80 -46.93
N LEU A 5 -21.08 -70.61 -47.30
CA LEU A 5 -20.55 -69.62 -46.35
C LEU A 5 -21.26 -68.26 -46.49
N ILE A 6 -22.60 -68.30 -46.67
CA ILE A 6 -23.48 -67.11 -46.73
C ILE A 6 -24.33 -66.98 -45.45
N GLY A 7 -24.33 -67.96 -44.53
CA GLY A 7 -25.23 -67.97 -43.37
C GLY A 7 -24.69 -67.39 -42.06
N ALA A 8 -23.38 -67.16 -41.90
CA ALA A 8 -22.77 -66.84 -40.60
C ALA A 8 -22.08 -65.47 -40.52
N LEU A 9 -22.08 -64.68 -41.60
CA LEU A 9 -21.36 -63.39 -41.68
C LEU A 9 -22.29 -62.16 -41.70
N LEU A 10 -23.61 -62.35 -41.56
CA LEU A 10 -24.59 -61.25 -41.55
C LEU A 10 -25.12 -60.86 -40.15
N SER A 11 -24.60 -61.47 -39.07
CA SER A 11 -25.03 -61.16 -37.69
C SER A 11 -23.96 -60.51 -36.81
N PHE A 12 -22.85 -60.01 -37.38
CA PHE A 12 -21.74 -59.44 -36.60
C PHE A 12 -21.16 -58.10 -37.12
N VAL A 13 -21.91 -57.37 -37.95
CA VAL A 13 -21.57 -55.98 -38.37
C VAL A 13 -22.76 -55.03 -38.21
N ILE A 14 -23.46 -55.15 -37.07
CA ILE A 14 -24.23 -54.04 -36.48
C ILE A 14 -23.60 -53.78 -35.11
N ALA A 15 -22.33 -53.38 -35.12
CA ALA A 15 -21.67 -52.79 -33.96
C ALA A 15 -21.97 -51.29 -34.00
N VAL A 16 -23.11 -50.93 -33.42
CA VAL A 16 -23.32 -49.72 -32.61
C VAL A 16 -22.46 -48.52 -33.02
N THR A 17 -22.90 -47.76 -34.03
CA THR A 17 -22.67 -46.31 -34.08
C THR A 17 -23.63 -45.64 -33.09
N ALA A 18 -23.49 -45.96 -31.80
CA ALA A 18 -23.95 -45.02 -30.79
C ALA A 18 -23.00 -43.82 -30.91
N PRO A 19 -23.49 -42.59 -31.11
CA PRO A 19 -22.64 -41.44 -30.89
C PRO A 19 -22.08 -41.61 -29.48
N LEU A 20 -20.75 -41.63 -29.34
CA LEU A 20 -20.12 -41.36 -28.06
C LEU A 20 -20.82 -40.10 -27.55
N ALA A 21 -21.62 -40.25 -26.50
CA ALA A 21 -22.26 -39.12 -25.86
C ALA A 21 -21.10 -38.23 -25.42
N VAL A 22 -20.84 -37.18 -26.19
CA VAL A 22 -19.95 -36.09 -25.79
C VAL A 22 -20.58 -35.63 -24.49
N GLN A 23 -19.94 -35.98 -23.37
CA GLN A 23 -20.43 -35.50 -22.09
C GLN A 23 -20.50 -33.98 -22.20
N PRO A 24 -21.63 -33.35 -21.85
CA PRO A 24 -21.75 -31.92 -21.92
C PRO A 24 -20.59 -31.32 -21.12
N THR A 25 -19.72 -30.58 -21.80
CA THR A 25 -18.65 -29.85 -21.14
C THR A 25 -19.31 -28.90 -20.16
N SER A 26 -18.93 -28.98 -18.88
CA SER A 26 -19.44 -28.08 -17.85
C SER A 26 -19.35 -26.63 -18.31
N GLU A 27 -20.44 -25.87 -18.17
CA GLU A 27 -20.47 -24.42 -18.42
C GLU A 27 -19.59 -23.64 -17.42
N TRP A 28 -19.05 -24.33 -16.41
CA TRP A 28 -18.16 -23.78 -15.39
C TRP A 28 -16.76 -24.36 -15.49
N THR A 29 -15.77 -23.55 -15.13
CA THR A 29 -14.37 -23.97 -14.98
C THR A 29 -13.85 -23.60 -13.60
N ILE A 30 -13.23 -24.56 -12.92
CA ILE A 30 -12.51 -24.31 -11.67
C ILE A 30 -11.16 -23.69 -12.01
N VAL A 31 -10.88 -22.50 -11.50
CA VAL A 31 -9.59 -21.81 -11.65
C VAL A 31 -8.81 -21.93 -10.35
N ASP A 32 -7.70 -22.64 -10.38
CA ASP A 32 -6.80 -22.84 -9.24
C ASP A 32 -5.60 -21.90 -9.33
N TYR A 33 -5.47 -20.99 -8.37
CA TYR A 33 -4.38 -20.01 -8.28
C TYR A 33 -3.44 -20.25 -7.08
N SER A 34 -3.54 -21.41 -6.43
CA SER A 34 -2.79 -21.73 -5.20
C SER A 34 -1.27 -21.56 -5.35
N GLU A 35 -0.68 -21.84 -6.51
CA GLU A 35 0.75 -21.66 -6.74
C GLU A 35 1.20 -20.20 -6.81
N LEU A 36 0.31 -19.28 -7.17
CA LEU A 36 0.62 -17.85 -7.25
C LEU A 36 0.55 -17.19 -5.87
N LEU A 37 -0.11 -17.83 -4.91
CA LEU A 37 -0.35 -17.29 -3.58
C LEU A 37 0.95 -17.14 -2.78
N ASP A 38 1.17 -15.96 -2.20
CA ASP A 38 2.24 -15.76 -1.22
C ASP A 38 1.74 -16.08 0.18
N GLY A 39 1.99 -17.32 0.61
CA GLY A 39 1.62 -17.79 1.94
C GLY A 39 2.24 -17.01 3.11
N ARG A 40 3.30 -16.23 2.86
CA ARG A 40 4.01 -15.42 3.88
C ARG A 40 3.34 -14.08 4.14
N GLN A 41 2.44 -13.63 3.25
CA GLN A 41 1.73 -12.37 3.41
C GLN A 41 0.96 -12.38 4.74
N LEU A 42 1.05 -11.31 5.50
CA LEU A 42 0.42 -11.20 6.81
C LEU A 42 -0.93 -10.48 6.69
N SER A 43 -1.92 -10.96 7.42
CA SER A 43 -3.19 -10.28 7.66
C SER A 43 -3.08 -9.26 8.78
N HIS A 44 -4.16 -8.52 9.02
CA HIS A 44 -4.21 -7.54 10.12
C HIS A 44 -4.30 -8.15 11.52
N SER A 45 -4.45 -9.47 11.65
CA SER A 45 -4.20 -10.16 12.93
C SER A 45 -2.70 -10.43 13.17
N GLY A 46 -1.86 -10.23 12.15
CA GLY A 46 -0.46 -10.66 12.14
C GLY A 46 -0.27 -12.12 11.78
N GLU A 47 -1.35 -12.88 11.52
CA GLU A 47 -1.28 -14.25 11.02
C GLU A 47 -1.01 -14.28 9.52
N SER A 48 -0.21 -15.26 9.09
CA SER A 48 0.10 -15.45 7.67
C SER A 48 -1.08 -16.05 6.90
N VAL A 49 -1.16 -15.76 5.61
CA VAL A 49 -2.17 -16.33 4.70
C VAL A 49 -2.18 -17.86 4.77
N SER A 50 -1.01 -18.51 4.82
CA SER A 50 -0.94 -19.97 4.97
C SER A 50 -1.62 -20.48 6.25
N ARG A 51 -1.38 -19.81 7.39
CA ARG A 51 -1.98 -20.18 8.68
C ARG A 51 -3.50 -19.98 8.67
N LEU A 52 -3.98 -18.89 8.09
CA LEU A 52 -5.42 -18.62 7.96
C LEU A 52 -6.13 -19.69 7.10
N ILE A 53 -5.51 -20.07 5.97
CA ILE A 53 -6.03 -21.12 5.09
C ILE A 53 -6.04 -22.47 5.80
N GLU A 54 -4.98 -22.82 6.52
CA GLU A 54 -4.88 -24.05 7.30
C GLU A 54 -5.97 -24.12 8.38
N GLN A 55 -6.13 -23.05 9.18
CA GLN A 55 -7.18 -22.97 10.21
C GLN A 55 -8.58 -23.11 9.61
N LEU A 56 -8.83 -22.49 8.45
CA LEU A 56 -10.11 -22.60 7.74
C LEU A 56 -10.33 -24.00 7.16
N GLY A 57 -9.29 -24.78 6.85
CA GLY A 57 -9.39 -26.15 6.35
C GLY A 57 -10.33 -26.29 5.15
N GLY A 58 -10.33 -25.31 4.24
CA GLY A 58 -11.22 -25.26 3.07
C GLY A 58 -12.70 -24.96 3.34
N ARG A 59 -13.10 -24.68 4.59
CA ARG A 59 -14.51 -24.40 4.94
C ARG A 59 -15.01 -23.10 4.29
N PRO A 60 -16.24 -23.08 3.73
CA PRO A 60 -16.80 -21.89 3.10
C PRO A 60 -17.16 -20.82 4.13
N VAL A 61 -17.38 -19.59 3.64
CA VAL A 61 -17.88 -18.47 4.46
C VAL A 61 -19.22 -18.86 5.07
N PRO A 62 -19.37 -18.81 6.41
CA PRO A 62 -20.63 -19.17 7.05
C PRO A 62 -21.71 -18.08 6.86
N SER A 63 -22.97 -18.51 6.89
CA SER A 63 -24.13 -17.60 6.96
C SER A 63 -24.08 -16.70 8.20
N ALA A 64 -24.83 -15.61 8.19
CA ALA A 64 -24.92 -14.71 9.34
C ALA A 64 -25.35 -15.44 10.63
N GLY A 65 -24.63 -15.21 11.73
CA GLY A 65 -24.89 -15.82 13.04
C GLY A 65 -24.29 -17.21 13.26
N GLN A 66 -23.71 -17.84 12.24
CA GLN A 66 -23.05 -19.15 12.35
C GLN A 66 -21.51 -19.00 12.37
N ARG A 67 -20.83 -19.86 13.14
CA ARG A 67 -19.36 -20.00 13.18
C ARG A 67 -18.61 -18.65 13.10
N ALA A 68 -18.82 -17.80 14.10
CA ALA A 68 -18.28 -16.44 14.12
C ALA A 68 -16.74 -16.38 13.96
N SER A 69 -16.02 -17.39 14.47
CA SER A 69 -14.57 -17.55 14.28
C SER A 69 -14.20 -17.72 12.81
N ASP A 70 -14.82 -18.66 12.09
CA ASP A 70 -14.59 -18.88 10.65
C ASP A 70 -14.91 -17.61 9.85
N ARG A 71 -15.99 -16.90 10.19
CA ARG A 71 -16.33 -15.63 9.52
C ARG A 71 -15.24 -14.57 9.71
N ARG A 72 -14.65 -14.49 10.90
CA ARG A 72 -13.52 -13.59 11.20
C ARG A 72 -12.28 -13.97 10.38
N LEU A 73 -11.95 -15.26 10.30
CA LEU A 73 -10.83 -15.75 9.49
C LEU A 73 -11.03 -15.44 7.99
N HIS A 74 -12.23 -15.62 7.47
CA HIS A 74 -12.56 -15.21 6.10
C HIS A 74 -12.45 -13.69 5.90
N ALA A 75 -12.87 -12.88 6.87
CA ALA A 75 -12.70 -11.42 6.81
C ALA A 75 -11.23 -10.96 6.84
N LEU A 76 -10.36 -11.71 7.52
CA LEU A 76 -8.90 -11.51 7.52
C LEU A 76 -8.27 -11.88 6.17
N LEU A 77 -8.77 -12.94 5.52
CA LEU A 77 -8.22 -13.50 4.29
C LEU A 77 -8.67 -12.76 3.02
N ASP A 78 -9.96 -12.39 2.94
CA ASP A 78 -10.63 -11.86 1.75
C ASP A 78 -9.85 -10.71 1.05
N PRO A 79 -9.37 -9.66 1.75
CA PRO A 79 -8.66 -8.56 1.10
C PRO A 79 -7.31 -8.97 0.49
N LEU A 80 -6.68 -10.03 1.01
CA LEU A 80 -5.37 -10.49 0.56
C LEU A 80 -5.48 -11.36 -0.70
N VAL A 81 -6.53 -12.16 -0.80
CA VAL A 81 -6.74 -13.10 -1.90
C VAL A 81 -7.56 -12.52 -3.06
N ALA A 82 -8.35 -11.47 -2.83
CA ALA A 82 -9.16 -10.84 -3.88
C ALA A 82 -8.32 -10.29 -5.06
N LEU A 83 -7.08 -9.87 -4.79
CA LEU A 83 -6.16 -9.34 -5.80
C LEU A 83 -5.85 -10.35 -6.92
N TYR A 84 -5.87 -11.66 -6.60
CA TYR A 84 -5.65 -12.75 -7.56
C TYR A 84 -6.80 -12.93 -8.57
N GLY A 85 -7.85 -12.11 -8.49
CA GLY A 85 -8.89 -12.03 -9.52
C GLY A 85 -8.36 -11.76 -10.93
N PHE A 86 -7.13 -11.22 -11.08
CA PHE A 86 -6.50 -11.03 -12.39
C PHE A 86 -6.41 -12.32 -13.23
N VAL A 87 -6.31 -13.49 -12.56
CA VAL A 87 -6.24 -14.80 -13.23
C VAL A 87 -7.53 -15.09 -14.00
N LEU A 88 -8.66 -14.53 -13.59
CA LEU A 88 -9.94 -14.71 -14.30
C LEU A 88 -9.88 -14.14 -15.72
N SER A 89 -9.32 -12.93 -15.88
CA SER A 89 -9.10 -12.33 -17.20
C SER A 89 -8.15 -13.17 -18.05
N ASP A 90 -7.07 -13.69 -17.46
CA ASP A 90 -6.10 -14.52 -18.18
C ASP A 90 -6.71 -15.84 -18.67
N VAL A 91 -7.57 -16.47 -17.85
CA VAL A 91 -8.30 -17.67 -18.25
C VAL A 91 -9.23 -17.37 -19.42
N LEU A 92 -10.00 -16.27 -19.39
CA LEU A 92 -10.89 -15.91 -20.50
C LEU A 92 -10.11 -15.63 -21.80
N ASP A 93 -8.94 -15.01 -21.72
CA ASP A 93 -8.07 -14.78 -22.89
C ASP A 93 -7.56 -16.07 -23.54
N THR A 94 -7.57 -17.21 -22.84
CA THR A 94 -7.28 -18.53 -23.45
C THR A 94 -8.51 -19.22 -24.06
N GLN A 95 -9.71 -18.72 -23.77
CA GLN A 95 -10.97 -19.35 -24.18
C GLN A 95 -11.64 -18.62 -25.35
N GLU A 96 -11.47 -17.30 -25.41
CA GLU A 96 -12.01 -16.48 -26.49
C GLU A 96 -10.96 -16.35 -27.61
N PRO A 97 -11.33 -16.47 -28.89
CA PRO A 97 -10.43 -16.04 -29.96
C PRO A 97 -10.12 -14.56 -29.76
N LEU A 98 -8.84 -14.19 -29.84
CA LEU A 98 -8.41 -12.79 -29.85
C LEU A 98 -8.92 -12.12 -31.13
N HIS A 99 -10.16 -11.64 -31.08
CA HIS A 99 -10.66 -10.66 -32.02
C HIS A 99 -10.90 -9.35 -31.27
N ASP A 100 -10.38 -8.28 -31.86
CA ASP A 100 -10.54 -6.86 -31.50
C ASP A 100 -9.84 -6.38 -30.22
N LEU A 101 -8.61 -5.89 -30.43
CA LEU A 101 -7.84 -4.96 -29.57
C LEU A 101 -7.52 -5.44 -28.13
N PRO A 102 -6.39 -4.98 -27.54
CA PRO A 102 -6.08 -5.32 -26.16
C PRO A 102 -7.12 -4.73 -25.20
N LEU A 103 -7.66 -5.53 -24.29
CA LEU A 103 -8.54 -5.05 -23.23
C LEU A 103 -7.71 -4.50 -22.06
N VAL A 104 -8.05 -3.30 -21.58
CA VAL A 104 -7.43 -2.66 -20.41
C VAL A 104 -8.35 -2.66 -19.20
N GLU A 105 -7.79 -2.93 -18.01
CA GLU A 105 -8.50 -2.90 -16.72
C GLU A 105 -8.83 -1.46 -16.33
N ILE A 106 -10.12 -1.10 -16.33
CA ILE A 106 -10.60 0.28 -16.08
C ILE A 106 -10.16 0.81 -14.71
N GLY A 107 -10.17 -0.05 -13.68
CA GLY A 107 -9.78 0.35 -12.33
C GLY A 107 -8.31 0.80 -12.20
N GLN A 108 -7.47 0.41 -13.15
CA GLN A 108 -6.02 0.69 -13.16
C GLN A 108 -5.67 1.96 -13.96
N LEU A 109 -6.64 2.59 -14.63
CA LEU A 109 -6.43 3.86 -15.34
C LEU A 109 -6.09 5.01 -14.37
N TRP A 110 -6.44 4.85 -13.09
CA TRP A 110 -6.09 5.80 -12.03
C TRP A 110 -4.98 5.28 -11.14
N GLN A 111 -3.97 6.12 -10.88
CA GLN A 111 -2.92 5.82 -9.93
C GLN A 111 -3.42 5.84 -8.47
N PRO A 112 -2.89 4.98 -7.60
CA PRO A 112 -3.15 5.06 -6.16
C PRO A 112 -2.79 6.45 -5.59
N GLY A 113 -3.68 7.00 -4.76
CA GLY A 113 -3.50 8.29 -4.10
C GLY A 113 -3.86 9.54 -4.92
N GLU A 114 -4.24 9.41 -6.19
CA GLU A 114 -4.66 10.54 -7.02
C GLU A 114 -6.17 10.84 -6.91
N ARG A 115 -6.62 11.92 -7.57
CA ARG A 115 -8.04 12.26 -7.67
C ARG A 115 -8.78 11.24 -8.51
N GLN A 116 -9.83 10.65 -7.96
CA GLN A 116 -10.56 9.56 -8.60
C GLN A 116 -12.01 9.47 -8.11
N PRO A 117 -12.97 9.02 -8.92
CA PRO A 117 -14.30 8.65 -8.43
C PRO A 117 -14.24 7.58 -7.34
N ALA A 118 -15.19 7.62 -6.41
CA ALA A 118 -15.25 6.66 -5.31
C ALA A 118 -15.43 5.21 -5.78
N TRP A 119 -16.05 4.96 -6.94
CA TRP A 119 -16.18 3.62 -7.54
C TRP A 119 -14.86 3.00 -8.00
N VAL A 120 -13.81 3.78 -8.30
CA VAL A 120 -12.55 3.26 -8.87
C VAL A 120 -11.91 2.22 -7.95
N ASP A 121 -11.93 2.46 -6.64
CA ASP A 121 -11.35 1.54 -5.67
C ASP A 121 -12.10 0.19 -5.57
N LEU A 122 -13.37 0.15 -6.01
CA LEU A 122 -14.13 -1.10 -6.13
C LEU A 122 -13.61 -1.98 -7.26
N LEU A 123 -13.14 -1.36 -8.35
CA LEU A 123 -12.57 -2.06 -9.49
C LEU A 123 -11.11 -2.45 -9.22
N ARG A 124 -10.31 -1.55 -8.62
CA ARG A 124 -8.92 -1.81 -8.26
C ARG A 124 -8.78 -3.01 -7.30
N SER A 125 -9.76 -3.25 -6.45
CA SER A 125 -9.78 -4.43 -5.58
C SER A 125 -10.06 -5.75 -6.31
N ARG A 126 -10.35 -5.72 -7.63
CA ARG A 126 -10.74 -6.85 -8.49
C ARG A 126 -11.90 -7.70 -7.99
N ARG A 127 -12.72 -7.13 -7.10
CA ARG A 127 -14.01 -7.74 -6.77
C ARG A 127 -14.96 -7.61 -7.96
N PHE A 128 -14.91 -6.47 -8.65
CA PHE A 128 -15.52 -6.24 -9.94
C PHE A 128 -14.39 -6.03 -10.94
N ILE A 129 -14.29 -6.88 -11.97
CA ILE A 129 -13.31 -6.68 -13.03
C ILE A 129 -14.06 -6.10 -14.22
N VAL A 130 -13.61 -4.95 -14.69
CA VAL A 130 -14.16 -4.28 -15.87
C VAL A 130 -13.00 -3.93 -16.77
N GLU A 131 -13.08 -4.39 -18.01
CA GLU A 131 -12.07 -4.16 -19.02
C GLU A 131 -12.71 -3.55 -20.27
N SER A 132 -11.96 -2.72 -21.00
CA SER A 132 -12.44 -2.06 -22.23
C SER A 132 -11.40 -2.13 -23.33
N ASP A 133 -11.89 -2.17 -24.57
CA ASP A 133 -11.10 -2.01 -25.79
C ASP A 133 -10.90 -0.54 -26.19
N GLY A 134 -11.45 0.41 -25.44
CA GLY A 134 -11.46 1.83 -25.78
C GLY A 134 -12.25 2.22 -27.03
N ALA A 135 -12.94 1.29 -27.68
CA ALA A 135 -13.78 1.50 -28.87
C ALA A 135 -15.28 1.24 -28.61
N GLY A 136 -15.65 0.86 -27.38
CA GLY A 136 -17.03 0.66 -26.96
C GLY A 136 -17.38 -0.78 -26.60
N THR A 137 -16.45 -1.72 -26.76
CA THR A 137 -16.61 -3.09 -26.26
C THR A 137 -16.05 -3.19 -24.84
N MET A 138 -16.80 -3.85 -23.96
CA MET A 138 -16.38 -4.06 -22.58
C MET A 138 -16.58 -5.51 -22.15
N ARG A 139 -15.65 -5.99 -21.31
CA ARG A 139 -15.74 -7.28 -20.62
C ARG A 139 -15.87 -7.06 -19.13
N VAL A 140 -16.84 -7.71 -18.50
CA VAL A 140 -17.15 -7.55 -17.09
C VAL A 140 -17.17 -8.91 -16.41
N ILE A 141 -16.45 -9.08 -15.31
CA ILE A 141 -16.39 -10.33 -14.54
C ILE A 141 -16.88 -10.03 -13.12
N LEU A 142 -17.99 -10.66 -12.73
CA LEU A 142 -18.78 -10.27 -11.55
C LEU A 142 -18.92 -11.39 -10.52
N PRO A 143 -18.90 -11.05 -9.22
CA PRO A 143 -19.07 -12.04 -8.17
C PRO A 143 -20.53 -12.50 -8.12
N TRP A 144 -20.72 -13.80 -8.12
CA TRP A 144 -22.01 -14.48 -8.01
C TRP A 144 -22.06 -15.28 -6.71
N VAL A 145 -23.22 -15.23 -6.05
CA VAL A 145 -23.47 -16.01 -4.83
C VAL A 145 -24.59 -17.00 -5.16
N PRO A 146 -24.28 -18.29 -5.31
CA PRO A 146 -25.27 -19.31 -5.66
C PRO A 146 -26.30 -19.47 -4.53
N SER A 147 -27.55 -19.74 -4.90
CA SER A 147 -28.63 -20.10 -3.98
C SER A 147 -28.72 -21.61 -3.69
N GLY A 148 -27.85 -22.41 -4.32
CA GLY A 148 -27.77 -23.88 -4.22
C GLY A 148 -26.37 -24.37 -4.61
N ASP A 149 -26.24 -25.58 -5.16
CA ASP A 149 -24.96 -25.99 -5.76
C ASP A 149 -24.67 -25.09 -6.97
N ALA A 150 -23.48 -24.49 -6.96
CA ALA A 150 -23.06 -23.56 -7.99
C ALA A 150 -22.94 -24.24 -9.37
N GLN A 151 -22.59 -25.54 -9.38
CA GLN A 151 -22.36 -26.30 -10.61
C GLN A 151 -23.65 -26.67 -11.35
N ASP A 152 -24.79 -26.70 -10.66
CA ASP A 152 -26.09 -27.02 -11.25
C ASP A 152 -26.72 -25.83 -11.99
N ALA A 153 -26.25 -24.61 -11.73
CA ALA A 153 -26.75 -23.41 -12.40
C ALA A 153 -26.12 -23.24 -13.78
N LYS A 154 -26.86 -22.65 -14.72
CA LYS A 154 -26.28 -22.21 -15.99
C LYS A 154 -25.48 -20.92 -15.82
N SER A 155 -24.36 -20.82 -16.52
CA SER A 155 -23.41 -19.72 -16.35
C SER A 155 -23.94 -18.37 -16.85
N ALA A 156 -24.61 -18.32 -18.01
CA ALA A 156 -25.17 -17.07 -18.54
C ALA A 156 -26.30 -16.47 -17.66
N PRO A 157 -27.29 -17.23 -17.16
CA PRO A 157 -28.25 -16.72 -16.18
C PRO A 157 -27.61 -16.26 -14.86
N ALA A 158 -26.55 -16.94 -14.40
CA ALA A 158 -25.79 -16.50 -13.23
C ALA A 158 -25.09 -15.15 -13.49
N ALA A 159 -24.55 -14.94 -14.69
CA ALA A 159 -23.98 -13.68 -15.14
C ALA A 159 -25.03 -12.56 -15.23
N GLU A 160 -26.23 -12.83 -15.74
CA GLU A 160 -27.35 -11.88 -15.74
C GLU A 160 -27.79 -11.50 -14.32
N GLN A 161 -27.85 -12.46 -13.40
CA GLN A 161 -28.15 -12.18 -12.00
C GLN A 161 -27.07 -11.31 -11.35
N ALA A 162 -25.80 -11.63 -11.61
CA ALA A 162 -24.66 -10.86 -11.11
C ALA A 162 -24.65 -9.44 -11.69
N TRP A 163 -24.94 -9.28 -12.99
CA TRP A 163 -25.13 -7.99 -13.67
C TRP A 163 -26.19 -7.14 -12.97
N ASN A 164 -27.37 -7.72 -12.76
CA ASN A 164 -28.49 -7.01 -12.15
C ASN A 164 -28.16 -6.53 -10.72
N ARG A 165 -27.39 -7.31 -9.98
CA ARG A 165 -26.91 -6.95 -8.63
C ARG A 165 -25.81 -5.88 -8.66
N ALA A 166 -24.93 -5.90 -9.66
CA ALA A 166 -23.79 -5.00 -9.79
C ALA A 166 -24.13 -3.68 -10.50
N TRP A 167 -25.28 -3.59 -11.19
CA TRP A 167 -25.71 -2.39 -11.93
C TRP A 167 -25.56 -1.06 -11.16
N PRO A 168 -25.89 -0.96 -9.85
CA PRO A 168 -25.76 0.31 -9.13
C PRO A 168 -24.32 0.87 -9.13
N VAL A 169 -23.32 -0.01 -9.21
CA VAL A 169 -21.90 0.36 -9.37
C VAL A 169 -21.56 0.56 -10.84
N LEU A 170 -21.88 -0.43 -11.69
CA LEU A 170 -21.41 -0.48 -13.09
C LEU A 170 -21.95 0.67 -13.94
N ARG A 171 -23.17 1.15 -13.67
CA ARG A 171 -23.77 2.27 -14.39
C ARG A 171 -22.87 3.52 -14.42
N HIS A 172 -22.10 3.76 -13.35
CA HIS A 172 -21.20 4.90 -13.25
C HIS A 172 -19.96 4.73 -14.13
N VAL A 173 -19.46 3.49 -14.23
CA VAL A 173 -18.34 3.11 -15.10
C VAL A 173 -18.74 3.31 -16.56
N PHE A 174 -19.91 2.78 -16.95
CA PHE A 174 -20.43 2.92 -18.31
C PHE A 174 -20.78 4.36 -18.66
N ALA A 175 -21.32 5.15 -17.72
CA ALA A 175 -21.56 6.56 -17.93
C ALA A 175 -20.26 7.33 -18.21
N ALA A 176 -19.19 7.04 -17.47
CA ALA A 176 -17.89 7.66 -17.69
C ALA A 176 -17.30 7.28 -19.05
N GLU A 177 -17.46 6.02 -19.47
CA GLU A 177 -16.94 5.54 -20.74
C GLU A 177 -17.71 6.10 -21.94
N ARG A 178 -19.05 6.10 -21.89
CA ARG A 178 -19.87 6.70 -22.95
C ARG A 178 -19.59 8.17 -23.12
N ARG A 179 -19.33 8.92 -22.03
CA ARG A 179 -18.92 10.33 -22.12
C ARG A 179 -17.58 10.50 -22.82
N ARG A 180 -16.62 9.60 -22.57
CA ARG A 180 -15.32 9.61 -23.25
C ARG A 180 -15.51 9.37 -24.75
N LEU A 181 -16.26 8.33 -25.14
CA LEU A 181 -16.56 8.02 -26.54
C LEU A 181 -17.41 9.10 -27.22
N ALA A 182 -18.28 9.79 -26.48
CA ALA A 182 -19.08 10.87 -27.03
C ALA A 182 -18.25 12.07 -27.50
N ALA A 183 -17.03 12.24 -26.96
CA ALA A 183 -16.11 13.27 -27.43
C ALA A 183 -15.58 12.98 -28.85
N THR A 184 -15.61 11.72 -29.31
CA THR A 184 -15.02 11.29 -30.59
C THR A 184 -16.03 10.79 -31.61
N ASP A 185 -17.08 10.07 -31.19
CA ASP A 185 -17.97 9.32 -32.10
C ASP A 185 -19.45 9.31 -31.66
N GLY A 186 -19.91 10.34 -30.94
CA GLY A 186 -21.33 10.52 -30.61
C GLY A 186 -21.94 9.41 -29.73
N SER A 187 -21.74 9.49 -28.41
CA SER A 187 -22.31 8.64 -27.34
C SER A 187 -22.84 7.24 -27.74
N PRO A 188 -22.00 6.37 -28.35
CA PRO A 188 -22.45 5.07 -28.83
C PRO A 188 -22.99 4.18 -27.69
N ALA A 189 -23.79 3.18 -28.07
CA ALA A 189 -24.10 2.09 -27.16
C ALA A 189 -22.84 1.25 -26.92
N LEU A 190 -22.63 0.80 -25.69
CA LEU A 190 -21.51 -0.09 -25.35
C LEU A 190 -21.90 -1.54 -25.60
N ASP A 191 -21.07 -2.34 -26.24
CA ASP A 191 -21.24 -3.79 -26.31
C ASP A 191 -20.59 -4.47 -25.10
N VAL A 192 -21.38 -5.05 -24.21
CA VAL A 192 -20.91 -5.56 -22.92
C VAL A 192 -21.09 -7.07 -22.82
N ARG A 193 -19.98 -7.76 -22.54
CA ARG A 193 -19.94 -9.20 -22.22
C ARG A 193 -19.76 -9.39 -20.73
N VAL A 194 -20.70 -10.06 -20.08
CA VAL A 194 -20.70 -10.26 -18.63
C VAL A 194 -20.47 -11.73 -18.28
N TYR A 195 -19.49 -11.98 -17.43
CA TYR A 195 -19.15 -13.25 -16.85
C TYR A 195 -19.43 -13.25 -15.34
N SER A 196 -19.78 -14.41 -14.79
CA SER A 196 -19.92 -14.60 -13.34
C SER A 196 -18.81 -15.48 -12.78
N TYR A 197 -18.39 -15.20 -11.54
CA TYR A 197 -17.51 -16.09 -10.78
C TYR A 197 -17.97 -16.26 -9.33
N ALA A 198 -17.66 -17.41 -8.73
CA ALA A 198 -17.72 -17.62 -7.28
C ALA A 198 -16.31 -17.84 -6.73
N HIS A 199 -16.00 -17.31 -5.55
CA HIS A 199 -14.68 -17.39 -4.94
C HIS A 199 -14.69 -18.27 -3.70
N SER A 200 -13.71 -19.17 -3.60
CA SER A 200 -13.43 -19.95 -2.39
C SER A 200 -12.05 -19.56 -1.83
N PRO A 201 -11.97 -18.50 -1.00
CA PRO A 201 -10.71 -18.02 -0.41
C PRO A 201 -9.93 -19.13 0.31
N ALA A 202 -10.61 -19.92 1.14
CA ALA A 202 -10.01 -20.99 1.95
C ALA A 202 -9.42 -22.15 1.11
N ARG A 203 -9.72 -22.22 -0.18
CA ARG A 203 -9.21 -23.25 -1.10
C ARG A 203 -8.30 -22.68 -2.18
N SER A 204 -8.16 -21.36 -2.26
CA SER A 204 -7.49 -20.68 -3.37
C SER A 204 -8.07 -21.02 -4.75
N LEU A 205 -9.40 -21.09 -4.85
CA LEU A 205 -10.12 -21.44 -6.08
C LEU A 205 -11.13 -20.36 -6.48
N PHE A 206 -11.30 -20.16 -7.79
CA PHE A 206 -12.49 -19.55 -8.36
C PHE A 206 -13.30 -20.59 -9.15
N LEU A 207 -14.60 -20.38 -9.25
CA LEU A 207 -15.48 -21.06 -10.21
C LEU A 207 -15.92 -20.01 -11.22
N LEU A 208 -15.51 -20.12 -12.47
CA LEU A 208 -15.74 -19.14 -13.54
C LEU A 208 -16.74 -19.69 -14.56
N GLY A 209 -17.77 -18.90 -14.88
CA GLY A 209 -18.73 -19.21 -15.94
C GLY A 209 -18.12 -18.98 -17.32
N ARG A 210 -18.35 -19.89 -18.27
CA ARG A 210 -17.77 -19.84 -19.62
C ARG A 210 -18.66 -19.12 -20.64
N ASP A 211 -19.97 -19.11 -20.44
CA ASP A 211 -20.90 -18.45 -21.36
C ASP A 211 -21.28 -17.06 -20.82
N PRO A 212 -21.04 -15.98 -21.57
CA PRO A 212 -21.36 -14.65 -21.11
C PRO A 212 -22.84 -14.31 -21.29
N TYR A 213 -23.36 -13.46 -20.41
CA TYR A 213 -24.53 -12.62 -20.69
C TYR A 213 -24.10 -11.42 -21.54
N ARG A 214 -24.66 -11.26 -22.74
CA ARG A 214 -24.33 -10.18 -23.68
C ARG A 214 -25.42 -9.12 -23.69
N ILE A 215 -25.04 -7.85 -23.63
CA ILE A 215 -25.98 -6.72 -23.57
C ILE A 215 -25.39 -5.47 -24.22
N ALA A 216 -26.20 -4.77 -25.02
CA ALA A 216 -25.89 -3.42 -25.47
C ALA A 216 -26.37 -2.39 -24.44
N VAL A 217 -25.49 -1.48 -24.01
CA VAL A 217 -25.78 -0.46 -23.00
C VAL A 217 -25.84 0.92 -23.65
N ASP A 218 -27.05 1.40 -23.88
CA ASP A 218 -27.38 2.73 -24.41
C ASP A 218 -28.02 3.65 -23.35
N ASP A 219 -28.31 3.12 -22.16
CA ASP A 219 -28.82 3.85 -21.00
C ASP A 219 -28.05 3.46 -19.73
N THR A 220 -27.43 4.46 -19.11
CA THR A 220 -26.63 4.31 -17.88
C THR A 220 -27.31 4.91 -16.66
N ARG A 221 -28.59 5.27 -16.78
CA ARG A 221 -29.39 5.79 -15.67
C ARG A 221 -29.68 4.71 -14.64
N SER A 222 -30.16 5.15 -13.48
CA SER A 222 -30.77 4.23 -12.50
C SER A 222 -31.89 3.42 -13.17
N LYS A 223 -32.14 2.19 -12.67
CA LYS A 223 -33.31 1.39 -13.07
C LYS A 223 -34.64 1.99 -12.58
N GLY A 224 -34.57 2.99 -11.71
CA GLY A 224 -35.75 3.63 -11.12
C GLY A 224 -36.43 2.78 -10.06
N ASP A 225 -35.74 1.78 -9.52
CA ASP A 225 -36.23 0.94 -8.42
C ASP A 225 -36.12 1.65 -7.06
N ARG A 226 -35.34 2.73 -6.99
CA ARG A 226 -35.10 3.55 -5.80
C ARG A 226 -35.25 5.03 -6.14
N PRO A 227 -35.79 5.86 -5.23
CA PRO A 227 -35.83 7.30 -5.43
C PRO A 227 -34.41 7.90 -5.54
N PRO A 228 -34.17 8.88 -6.42
CA PRO A 228 -32.85 9.47 -6.62
C PRO A 228 -32.39 10.27 -5.40
N LEU A 229 -31.08 10.21 -5.10
CA LEU A 229 -30.45 10.95 -4.00
C LEU A 229 -30.20 12.42 -4.38
N ASP A 230 -30.74 13.40 -3.64
CA ASP A 230 -30.42 14.82 -3.88
C ASP A 230 -29.05 15.19 -3.28
N LEU A 231 -27.97 15.02 -4.06
CA LEU A 231 -26.60 15.34 -3.64
C LEU A 231 -26.42 16.82 -3.29
N ALA A 232 -27.15 17.72 -3.96
CA ALA A 232 -27.12 19.15 -3.66
C ALA A 232 -27.69 19.47 -2.27
N ARG A 233 -28.70 18.74 -1.78
CA ARG A 233 -29.19 18.86 -0.39
C ARG A 233 -28.16 18.42 0.63
N PHE A 234 -27.49 17.29 0.40
CA PHE A 234 -26.43 16.83 1.29
C PHE A 234 -25.28 17.84 1.33
N ARG A 235 -24.86 18.38 0.18
CA ARG A 235 -23.86 19.45 0.12
C ARG A 235 -24.31 20.69 0.91
N ARG A 236 -25.54 21.17 0.74
CA ARG A 236 -26.08 22.29 1.54
C ARG A 236 -26.06 22.02 3.05
N PHE A 237 -26.36 20.79 3.47
CA PHE A 237 -26.29 20.42 4.89
C PHE A 237 -24.84 20.54 5.40
N LEU A 238 -23.87 20.03 4.66
CA LEU A 238 -22.45 20.11 5.03
C LEU A 238 -21.92 21.55 5.03
N ASP A 239 -22.26 22.33 3.99
CA ASP A 239 -21.84 23.74 3.85
C ASP A 239 -22.39 24.62 4.97
N SER A 240 -23.54 24.26 5.54
CA SER A 240 -24.15 24.95 6.69
C SER A 240 -23.36 24.80 7.99
N GLY A 241 -22.39 23.89 8.04
CA GLY A 241 -21.56 23.61 9.21
C GLY A 241 -22.27 22.84 10.32
N TRP A 242 -23.45 22.26 10.04
CA TRP A 242 -24.19 21.46 11.02
C TRP A 242 -23.48 20.12 11.28
N THR A 243 -23.48 19.68 12.53
CA THR A 243 -23.01 18.35 12.91
C THR A 243 -24.16 17.35 12.73
N LEU A 244 -23.90 16.21 12.08
CA LEU A 244 -24.87 15.13 11.90
C LEU A 244 -25.17 14.44 13.24
N GLU A 245 -26.43 14.46 13.69
CA GLU A 245 -26.88 13.85 14.95
C GLU A 245 -27.79 12.61 14.74
N GLY A 246 -28.08 12.25 13.49
CA GLY A 246 -28.92 11.11 13.16
C GLY A 246 -29.83 11.38 11.96
N GLY A 247 -30.91 10.62 11.86
CA GLY A 247 -31.90 10.83 10.82
C GLY A 247 -33.15 9.97 10.97
N ARG A 248 -34.13 10.25 10.12
CA ARG A 248 -35.36 9.49 9.97
C ARG A 248 -35.55 9.05 8.54
N LEU A 249 -35.86 7.76 8.35
CA LEU A 249 -36.28 7.17 7.09
C LEU A 249 -37.81 7.10 7.09
N ASP A 250 -38.46 7.74 6.14
CA ASP A 250 -39.92 7.63 6.00
C ASP A 250 -40.32 6.39 5.15
N PRO A 251 -41.61 5.99 5.16
CA PRO A 251 -42.08 4.86 4.35
C PRO A 251 -41.96 5.05 2.84
N GLN A 252 -41.67 6.26 2.36
CA GLN A 252 -41.41 6.56 0.95
C GLN A 252 -39.91 6.51 0.61
N GLY A 253 -39.07 6.15 1.58
CA GLY A 253 -37.62 6.07 1.45
C GLY A 253 -36.93 7.43 1.52
N ARG A 254 -37.61 8.52 1.92
CA ARG A 254 -36.95 9.81 2.11
C ARG A 254 -36.22 9.83 3.44
N VAL A 255 -35.00 10.36 3.41
CA VAL A 255 -34.17 10.54 4.60
C VAL A 255 -34.22 12.00 5.05
N THR A 256 -34.65 12.23 6.29
CA THR A 256 -34.54 13.52 6.97
C THR A 256 -33.33 13.47 7.90
N LEU A 257 -32.36 14.36 7.70
CA LEU A 257 -31.18 14.45 8.55
C LEU A 257 -31.48 15.28 9.80
N PHE A 258 -30.99 14.83 10.94
CA PHE A 258 -30.95 15.62 12.16
C PHE A 258 -29.56 16.23 12.30
N GLY A 259 -29.48 17.52 12.59
CA GLY A 259 -28.21 18.16 12.86
C GLY A 259 -28.30 19.23 13.94
N SER A 260 -27.16 19.47 14.58
CA SER A 260 -27.00 20.52 15.59
C SER A 260 -26.05 21.60 15.08
N ARG A 261 -26.31 22.86 15.44
CA ARG A 261 -25.34 23.95 15.25
C ARG A 261 -24.30 23.87 16.36
N ARG A 262 -23.03 23.95 15.99
CA ARG A 262 -21.90 24.05 16.91
C ARG A 262 -21.17 25.37 16.66
N GLU A 263 -20.43 25.82 17.65
CA GLU A 263 -19.60 27.04 17.54
C GLU A 263 -18.54 26.89 16.45
N LYS A 264 -17.93 25.71 16.36
CA LYS A 264 -17.01 25.33 15.28
C LYS A 264 -17.69 24.28 14.39
N PRO A 265 -17.61 24.43 13.05
CA PRO A 265 -18.16 23.43 12.14
C PRO A 265 -17.44 22.10 12.30
N ALA A 266 -18.11 21.00 11.97
CA ALA A 266 -17.48 19.68 11.93
C ALA A 266 -16.38 19.64 10.87
N THR A 267 -15.22 19.12 11.26
CA THR A 267 -14.04 19.01 10.40
C THR A 267 -13.55 17.58 10.28
N LEU A 268 -12.72 17.34 9.27
CA LEU A 268 -11.75 16.26 9.22
C LEU A 268 -10.42 16.87 8.76
N LEU A 269 -9.33 16.60 9.47
CA LEU A 269 -7.99 17.09 9.14
C LEU A 269 -7.93 18.63 8.98
N GLY A 270 -8.70 19.34 9.81
CA GLY A 270 -8.79 20.80 9.79
C GLY A 270 -9.66 21.40 8.67
N ARG A 271 -10.21 20.59 7.75
CA ARG A 271 -11.14 21.05 6.70
C ARG A 271 -12.57 20.72 7.05
N LYS A 272 -13.52 21.49 6.54
CA LYS A 272 -14.95 21.17 6.66
C LYS A 272 -15.24 19.80 6.04
N LEU A 273 -16.23 19.10 6.61
CA LEU A 273 -16.75 17.88 5.99
C LEU A 273 -17.27 18.16 4.57
N GLU A 274 -16.98 17.26 3.65
CA GLU A 274 -17.35 17.36 2.24
C GLU A 274 -18.17 16.13 1.80
N ILE A 275 -18.81 16.24 0.63
CA ILE A 275 -19.58 15.12 0.06
C ILE A 275 -18.69 13.89 -0.24
N SER A 276 -17.39 14.11 -0.46
CA SER A 276 -16.38 13.06 -0.62
C SER A 276 -16.26 12.19 0.65
N ASP A 277 -16.39 12.77 1.84
CA ASP A 277 -16.35 12.02 3.11
C ASP A 277 -17.55 11.09 3.27
N LEU A 278 -18.73 11.55 2.82
CA LEU A 278 -19.94 10.72 2.80
C LEU A 278 -19.81 9.58 1.79
N ALA A 279 -19.24 9.85 0.62
CA ALA A 279 -18.99 8.83 -0.39
C ALA A 279 -18.04 7.75 0.11
N VAL A 280 -16.96 8.13 0.80
CA VAL A 280 -16.02 7.17 1.42
C VAL A 280 -16.72 6.34 2.50
N ALA A 281 -17.50 6.96 3.39
CA ALA A 281 -18.20 6.25 4.45
C ALA A 281 -19.25 5.26 3.90
N PHE A 282 -20.03 5.68 2.90
CA PHE A 282 -20.96 4.81 2.19
C PHE A 282 -20.24 3.63 1.52
N ARG A 283 -19.17 3.91 0.76
CA ARG A 283 -18.34 2.89 0.12
C ARG A 283 -17.81 1.87 1.14
N ALA A 284 -17.34 2.35 2.28
CA ALA A 284 -16.76 1.52 3.32
C ALA A 284 -17.77 0.56 3.95
N VAL A 285 -19.00 1.03 4.20
CA VAL A 285 -20.07 0.23 4.80
C VAL A 285 -20.72 -0.72 3.80
N SER A 286 -21.14 -0.21 2.65
CA SER A 286 -21.98 -0.94 1.69
C SER A 286 -21.17 -1.82 0.76
N HIS A 287 -19.92 -1.44 0.46
CA HIS A 287 -19.09 -2.19 -0.47
C HIS A 287 -17.84 -2.83 0.16
N GLY A 288 -17.48 -2.49 1.41
CA GLY A 288 -16.20 -2.83 2.07
C GLY A 288 -15.76 -4.30 2.13
N GLY A 289 -16.64 -5.25 1.82
CA GLY A 289 -16.32 -6.68 1.79
C GLY A 289 -16.74 -7.41 3.07
N LEU A 290 -16.08 -8.52 3.37
CA LEU A 290 -16.28 -9.24 4.64
C LEU A 290 -15.61 -8.53 5.81
N ALA A 291 -14.54 -7.79 5.54
CA ALA A 291 -13.91 -6.91 6.50
C ALA A 291 -14.79 -5.68 6.77
N GLU A 292 -15.18 -5.46 8.03
CA GLU A 292 -15.74 -4.17 8.44
C GLU A 292 -14.69 -3.06 8.31
N PRO A 293 -15.08 -1.78 8.28
CA PRO A 293 -14.11 -0.69 8.31
C PRO A 293 -13.19 -0.81 9.52
N TYR A 294 -11.88 -0.75 9.29
CA TYR A 294 -10.86 -0.75 10.34
C TYR A 294 -9.62 -0.02 9.85
N MET A 295 -8.72 0.31 10.77
CA MET A 295 -7.35 0.64 10.44
C MET A 295 -6.44 -0.05 11.44
N SER A 296 -5.38 -0.68 10.96
CA SER A 296 -4.39 -1.32 11.82
C SER A 296 -3.01 -0.98 11.31
N LEU A 297 -2.09 -0.75 12.23
CA LEU A 297 -0.68 -0.83 11.93
C LEU A 297 -0.27 -2.27 12.33
N ASP A 298 0.14 -3.06 11.34
CA ASP A 298 0.38 -4.49 11.50
C ASP A 298 1.87 -4.79 11.46
N ARG A 299 2.22 -5.98 11.96
CA ARG A 299 3.59 -6.48 11.86
C ARG A 299 4.05 -6.42 10.41
N GLY A 300 5.12 -5.68 10.16
CA GLY A 300 5.78 -5.70 8.86
C GLY A 300 6.66 -6.92 8.69
N HIS A 301 7.20 -7.05 7.49
CA HIS A 301 8.18 -8.08 7.21
C HIS A 301 9.37 -7.99 8.15
N SER A 302 9.93 -6.81 8.40
CA SER A 302 11.03 -6.58 9.34
C SER A 302 10.53 -5.98 10.67
N PRO A 303 11.20 -6.23 11.80
CA PRO A 303 10.70 -5.86 13.14
C PRO A 303 10.72 -4.36 13.46
N TRP A 304 11.33 -3.55 12.60
CA TRP A 304 11.38 -2.10 12.70
C TRP A 304 10.39 -1.40 11.75
N GLN A 305 9.55 -2.15 11.03
CA GLN A 305 8.56 -1.61 10.11
C GLN A 305 7.18 -2.18 10.39
N SER A 306 6.15 -1.38 10.18
CA SER A 306 4.74 -1.79 10.21
C SER A 306 4.15 -1.71 8.82
N ILE A 307 3.23 -2.61 8.49
CA ILE A 307 2.34 -2.48 7.33
C ILE A 307 1.13 -1.66 7.78
N VAL A 308 0.67 -0.71 6.97
CA VAL A 308 -0.56 0.03 7.26
C VAL A 308 -1.72 -0.61 6.51
N SER A 309 -2.65 -1.21 7.25
CA SER A 309 -3.80 -1.91 6.71
C SER A 309 -5.07 -1.11 6.92
N TYR A 310 -5.83 -0.91 5.84
CA TYR A 310 -7.11 -0.20 5.85
C TYR A 310 -8.24 -1.15 5.45
N GLY A 311 -9.12 -1.48 6.39
CA GLY A 311 -10.38 -2.16 6.13
C GLY A 311 -11.42 -1.23 5.52
N GLY A 312 -12.44 -1.80 4.88
CA GLY A 312 -13.53 -1.01 4.31
C GLY A 312 -13.08 0.00 3.24
N ARG A 313 -11.94 -0.23 2.57
CA ARG A 313 -11.45 0.68 1.51
C ARG A 313 -11.25 2.13 1.98
N LEU A 314 -10.67 2.31 3.17
CA LEU A 314 -10.36 3.64 3.73
C LEU A 314 -9.00 4.20 3.27
N ARG A 315 -8.21 3.40 2.56
CA ARG A 315 -6.91 3.80 2.00
C ARG A 315 -7.07 5.01 1.05
N ASP A 316 -6.10 5.92 1.08
CA ASP A 316 -6.07 7.13 0.27
C ASP A 316 -7.29 8.06 0.46
N THR A 317 -7.79 8.16 1.70
CA THR A 317 -8.92 9.02 2.06
C THR A 317 -8.68 9.79 3.35
N SER A 318 -9.47 10.83 3.60
CA SER A 318 -9.43 11.58 4.86
C SER A 318 -9.83 10.72 6.07
N LEU A 319 -10.81 9.82 5.93
CA LEU A 319 -11.18 8.88 6.99
C LEU A 319 -10.01 7.94 7.33
N GLY A 320 -9.29 7.47 6.30
CA GLY A 320 -8.06 6.69 6.45
C GLY A 320 -6.99 7.44 7.23
N TRP A 321 -6.68 8.68 6.85
CA TRP A 321 -5.71 9.52 7.57
C TRP A 321 -6.09 9.78 9.02
N VAL A 322 -7.35 10.16 9.31
CA VAL A 322 -7.82 10.38 10.69
C VAL A 322 -7.64 9.12 11.53
N SER A 323 -8.02 7.95 10.97
CA SER A 323 -7.83 6.68 11.68
C SER A 323 -6.35 6.39 11.95
N LEU A 324 -5.46 6.55 10.96
CA LEU A 324 -4.02 6.36 11.12
C LEU A 324 -3.44 7.27 12.22
N LEU A 325 -3.77 8.56 12.18
CA LEU A 325 -3.26 9.53 13.15
C LEU A 325 -3.72 9.19 14.57
N CYS A 326 -4.96 8.74 14.75
CA CYS A 326 -5.46 8.28 16.05
C CYS A 326 -4.65 7.10 16.62
N ASP A 327 -4.25 6.11 15.79
CA ASP A 327 -3.38 5.03 16.25
C ASP A 327 -1.94 5.49 16.51
N VAL A 328 -1.45 6.46 15.74
CA VAL A 328 -0.17 7.13 16.03
C VAL A 328 -0.23 7.81 17.41
N ARG A 329 -1.36 8.39 17.81
CA ARG A 329 -1.48 9.02 19.14
C ARG A 329 -1.44 8.05 20.31
N PHE A 330 -1.83 6.78 20.16
CA PHE A 330 -1.57 5.80 21.22
C PHE A 330 -0.09 5.65 21.55
N LYS A 331 0.77 5.83 20.54
CA LYS A 331 2.23 5.79 20.70
C LYS A 331 2.71 7.03 21.47
N THR A 332 2.17 8.20 21.13
CA THR A 332 2.40 9.44 21.89
C THR A 332 1.89 9.34 23.33
N PHE A 333 0.71 8.78 23.59
CA PHE A 333 0.20 8.59 24.96
C PHE A 333 1.01 7.57 25.75
N SER A 334 1.63 6.62 25.05
CA SER A 334 2.46 5.62 25.70
C SER A 334 3.82 6.15 26.12
N MET A 335 4.46 7.00 25.29
CA MET A 335 5.85 7.43 25.49
C MET A 335 6.05 8.91 25.75
N GLY A 336 5.09 9.76 25.39
CA GLY A 336 5.22 11.21 25.37
C GLY A 336 5.84 11.77 24.09
N LEU A 337 6.29 10.93 23.16
CA LEU A 337 6.97 11.35 21.93
C LEU A 337 6.00 11.52 20.75
N GLY A 338 6.18 12.59 19.98
CA GLY A 338 5.50 12.80 18.70
C GLY A 338 6.22 12.10 17.55
N ILE A 339 5.56 11.17 16.85
CA ILE A 339 6.16 10.45 15.71
C ILE A 339 6.18 11.30 14.44
N GLU A 340 5.46 12.40 14.34
CA GLU A 340 5.62 13.30 13.19
C GLU A 340 6.60 14.44 13.51
N GLU A 341 6.75 14.75 14.79
CA GLU A 341 7.50 15.91 15.27
C GLU A 341 8.90 15.53 15.77
N GLY A 342 9.12 14.27 16.17
CA GLY A 342 10.39 13.78 16.70
C GLY A 342 10.81 14.41 18.03
N ARG A 343 9.85 14.97 18.78
CA ARG A 343 10.08 15.67 20.04
C ARG A 343 9.18 15.16 21.16
N ASP A 344 9.54 15.48 22.39
CA ASP A 344 8.70 15.26 23.57
C ASP A 344 7.51 16.25 23.57
N LEU A 345 6.30 15.71 23.68
CA LEU A 345 5.03 16.43 23.68
C LEU A 345 4.39 16.48 25.07
N ARG A 346 5.00 15.90 26.11
CA ARG A 346 4.39 15.82 27.45
C ARG A 346 4.06 17.18 28.03
N ALA A 347 4.95 18.16 27.88
CA ALA A 347 4.73 19.51 28.40
C ALA A 347 3.51 20.16 27.74
N GLU A 348 3.39 20.04 26.41
CA GLU A 348 2.27 20.55 25.63
C GLU A 348 0.95 19.86 26.02
N ILE A 349 0.96 18.53 26.17
CA ILE A 349 -0.22 17.77 26.61
C ILE A 349 -0.63 18.19 28.04
N ARG A 350 0.33 18.43 28.93
CA ARG A 350 0.07 18.83 30.32
C ARG A 350 -0.52 20.23 30.46
N VAL A 351 -0.41 21.09 29.43
CA VAL A 351 -1.15 22.37 29.41
C VAL A 351 -2.66 22.11 29.39
N GLU A 352 -3.12 21.18 28.56
CA GLU A 352 -4.55 20.85 28.40
C GLU A 352 -5.04 19.78 29.37
N VAL A 353 -4.15 18.89 29.80
CA VAL A 353 -4.43 17.78 30.71
C VAL A 353 -3.35 17.75 31.79
N PRO A 354 -3.44 18.58 32.85
CA PRO A 354 -2.40 18.69 33.88
C PRO A 354 -2.05 17.37 34.59
N SER A 355 -3.02 16.45 34.70
CA SER A 355 -2.86 15.10 35.24
C SER A 355 -2.20 14.11 34.28
N PHE A 356 -1.84 14.53 33.07
CA PHE A 356 -1.32 13.65 32.04
C PHE A 356 0.00 13.00 32.49
N GLN A 357 -0.08 11.68 32.59
CA GLN A 357 1.06 10.79 32.63
C GLN A 357 1.05 9.93 31.36
N THR A 358 2.21 9.42 30.96
CA THR A 358 2.33 8.45 29.87
C THR A 358 2.11 7.01 30.38
N HIS A 359 1.92 6.05 29.46
CA HIS A 359 1.89 4.62 29.85
C HIS A 359 3.18 4.23 30.58
N ILE A 360 4.32 4.71 30.09
CA ILE A 360 5.61 4.39 30.70
C ILE A 360 5.81 5.00 32.09
N GLU A 361 5.33 6.22 32.32
CA GLU A 361 5.36 6.84 33.65
C GLU A 361 4.52 6.03 34.65
N ARG A 362 3.36 5.51 34.22
CA ARG A 362 2.53 4.62 35.06
C ARG A 362 3.16 3.26 35.29
N PHE A 363 3.82 2.69 34.28
CA PHE A 363 4.56 1.44 34.40
C PHE A 363 5.67 1.57 35.45
N ALA A 364 6.49 2.63 35.36
CA ALA A 364 7.59 2.86 36.28
C ALA A 364 7.13 3.08 37.73
N ALA A 365 6.03 3.83 37.90
CA ALA A 365 5.46 4.12 39.22
C ALA A 365 4.77 2.91 39.88
N ASN A 366 4.55 1.80 39.17
CA ASN A 366 3.85 0.64 39.70
C ASN A 366 4.84 -0.44 40.21
N PRO A 367 4.80 -0.85 41.49
CA PRO A 367 5.68 -1.90 42.02
C PRO A 367 5.61 -3.24 41.27
N ALA A 368 4.46 -3.57 40.68
CA ALA A 368 4.27 -4.82 39.92
C ALA A 368 5.02 -4.84 38.58
N SER A 369 5.69 -3.74 38.19
CA SER A 369 6.58 -3.72 37.02
C SER A 369 8.00 -4.22 37.34
N ALA A 370 8.28 -4.61 38.58
CA ALA A 370 9.56 -5.18 38.98
C ALA A 370 9.89 -6.42 38.15
N GLY A 371 11.11 -6.47 37.58
CA GLY A 371 11.57 -7.59 36.76
C GLY A 371 11.04 -7.62 35.32
N ILE A 372 10.16 -6.70 34.92
CA ILE A 372 9.70 -6.60 33.52
C ILE A 372 10.70 -5.78 32.71
N LEU A 373 11.46 -6.46 31.86
CA LEU A 373 12.51 -5.85 31.02
C LEU A 373 12.00 -5.36 29.66
N ALA A 374 10.92 -5.97 29.15
CA ALA A 374 10.25 -5.56 27.93
C ALA A 374 8.74 -5.83 28.02
N GLN A 375 7.94 -4.94 27.44
CA GLN A 375 6.50 -5.12 27.29
C GLN A 375 6.06 -4.64 25.92
N GLN A 376 5.12 -5.35 25.32
CA GLN A 376 4.40 -4.91 24.13
C GLN A 376 2.91 -4.80 24.48
N THR A 377 2.34 -3.61 24.37
CA THR A 377 0.89 -3.38 24.54
C THR A 377 0.33 -2.89 23.23
N ARG A 378 -0.75 -3.51 22.75
CA ARG A 378 -1.51 -3.05 21.58
C ARG A 378 -2.77 -2.36 22.09
N LEU A 379 -2.87 -1.05 21.87
CA LEU A 379 -4.04 -0.23 22.23
C LEU A 379 -4.94 -0.04 21.02
N TRP A 380 -6.24 -0.04 21.23
CA TRP A 380 -7.23 0.08 20.18
C TRP A 380 -8.31 1.08 20.55
N PHE A 381 -8.85 1.79 19.56
CA PHE A 381 -10.16 2.41 19.72
C PHE A 381 -11.23 1.42 19.28
N TYR A 382 -12.18 1.16 20.18
CA TYR A 382 -13.37 0.35 19.92
C TYR A 382 -14.64 1.20 20.03
N PRO A 383 -15.71 0.83 19.34
CA PRO A 383 -16.96 1.58 19.36
C PRO A 383 -17.87 1.14 20.53
N ASP A 384 -17.31 0.62 21.63
CA ASP A 384 -18.10 0.04 22.71
C ASP A 384 -18.93 1.07 23.47
N ARG A 385 -18.37 2.27 23.67
CA ARG A 385 -19.05 3.41 24.30
C ARG A 385 -19.92 4.21 23.35
N VAL A 386 -19.90 3.94 22.05
CA VAL A 386 -20.80 4.60 21.10
C VAL A 386 -22.24 4.25 21.48
N ASP A 387 -23.02 5.27 21.84
CA ASP A 387 -24.41 5.13 22.24
C ASP A 387 -25.33 5.73 21.17
N LEU A 388 -26.04 4.82 20.52
CA LEU A 388 -27.03 5.10 19.51
C LEU A 388 -28.41 4.72 20.05
N THR A 389 -29.43 5.46 19.63
CA THR A 389 -30.82 5.06 19.80
C THR A 389 -31.40 4.78 18.43
N VAL A 390 -31.93 3.57 18.26
CA VAL A 390 -32.70 3.18 17.10
C VAL A 390 -34.14 2.99 17.56
N ALA A 391 -35.11 3.57 16.85
CA ALA A 391 -36.51 3.31 17.17
C ALA A 391 -36.85 1.82 16.99
N PRO A 392 -37.86 1.26 17.69
CA PRO A 392 -38.26 -0.13 17.51
C PRO A 392 -38.56 -0.51 16.06
N GLN A 393 -39.09 0.42 15.27
CA GLN A 393 -39.37 0.25 13.85
C GLN A 393 -38.12 0.29 12.97
N GLY A 394 -36.96 0.68 13.52
CA GLY A 394 -35.71 0.85 12.76
C GLY A 394 -35.65 2.11 11.90
N ASP A 395 -36.71 2.93 11.87
CA ASP A 395 -36.89 4.06 10.96
C ASP A 395 -36.29 5.38 11.47
N VAL A 396 -35.85 5.43 12.74
CA VAL A 396 -35.19 6.60 13.34
C VAL A 396 -33.88 6.19 13.98
N LEU A 397 -32.82 6.93 13.66
CA LEU A 397 -31.52 6.90 14.33
C LEU A 397 -31.28 8.23 15.04
N ALA A 398 -30.92 8.17 16.32
CA ALA A 398 -30.39 9.30 17.06
C ALA A 398 -29.02 8.93 17.66
N MET A 399 -28.02 9.76 17.41
CA MET A 399 -26.66 9.60 17.90
C MET A 399 -26.53 10.37 19.21
N ARG A 400 -26.54 9.66 20.36
CA ARG A 400 -26.44 10.31 21.68
C ARG A 400 -24.99 10.55 22.06
N HIS A 401 -24.13 9.58 21.78
CA HIS A 401 -22.71 9.64 22.04
C HIS A 401 -21.97 8.87 20.95
N VAL A 402 -21.04 9.52 20.25
CA VAL A 402 -20.35 8.95 19.07
C VAL A 402 -18.86 8.71 19.30
N ARG A 403 -18.45 8.77 20.56
CA ARG A 403 -17.04 8.66 20.92
C ARG A 403 -16.63 7.20 21.02
N MET A 404 -15.52 6.88 20.38
CA MET A 404 -14.85 5.60 20.57
C MET A 404 -14.12 5.58 21.91
N SER A 405 -14.00 4.39 22.49
CA SER A 405 -13.24 4.18 23.71
C SER A 405 -11.93 3.47 23.43
N ALA A 406 -10.84 3.96 24.02
CA ALA A 406 -9.59 3.23 24.08
C ALA A 406 -9.77 1.93 24.88
N ALA A 407 -9.14 0.85 24.46
CA ALA A 407 -8.97 -0.40 25.19
C ALA A 407 -7.68 -1.12 24.75
N SER A 408 -7.34 -2.25 25.37
CA SER A 408 -6.32 -3.17 24.86
C SER A 408 -6.88 -4.07 23.76
N GLU A 409 -5.99 -4.60 22.91
CA GLU A 409 -6.37 -5.51 21.83
C GLU A 409 -7.04 -6.79 22.32
N ARG A 410 -8.08 -7.22 21.59
CA ARG A 410 -8.83 -8.45 21.80
C ARG A 410 -8.41 -9.55 20.81
N LEU A 411 -7.20 -10.10 20.95
CA LEU A 411 -6.81 -11.31 20.21
C LEU A 411 -7.07 -12.57 21.05
N ALA A 412 -7.72 -13.54 20.42
CA ALA A 412 -7.88 -14.89 20.95
C ALA A 412 -6.84 -15.76 20.23
N ASP A 413 -5.65 -15.92 20.81
CA ASP A 413 -4.70 -16.94 20.36
C ASP A 413 -3.97 -17.52 21.58
N GLU A 414 -3.97 -18.85 21.70
CA GLU A 414 -3.58 -19.64 22.88
C GLU A 414 -2.06 -19.71 23.11
N THR A 415 -1.26 -19.14 22.21
CA THR A 415 0.23 -19.20 22.26
C THR A 415 0.89 -17.87 22.60
N TYR A 416 0.13 -16.78 22.62
CA TYR A 416 0.40 -15.66 23.52
C TYR A 416 -0.28 -16.05 24.83
N THR A 417 0.35 -15.94 26.00
CA THR A 417 -0.41 -16.12 27.25
C THR A 417 -1.57 -15.12 27.19
N PRO A 418 -2.82 -15.59 26.98
CA PRO A 418 -3.96 -14.70 26.96
C PRO A 418 -3.97 -14.07 28.33
N GLY A 419 -4.34 -12.79 28.41
CA GLY A 419 -4.51 -12.13 29.70
C GLY A 419 -5.17 -13.10 30.68
N THR A 420 -4.55 -13.24 31.84
CA THR A 420 -5.23 -13.62 33.07
C THR A 420 -6.35 -12.62 33.35
N GLY A 421 -7.34 -12.47 32.46
CA GLY A 421 -8.50 -11.57 32.57
C GLY A 421 -8.23 -10.10 32.89
N ASN A 422 -6.98 -9.65 33.01
CA ASN A 422 -6.64 -8.36 33.57
C ASN A 422 -5.44 -7.78 32.82
N ASP A 423 -5.69 -6.80 31.95
CA ASP A 423 -4.66 -5.85 31.55
C ASP A 423 -3.84 -5.42 32.77
N PRO A 424 -2.50 -5.26 32.64
CA PRO A 424 -1.69 -4.77 33.74
C PRO A 424 -2.24 -3.45 34.30
N PRO A 425 -2.09 -3.18 35.62
CA PRO A 425 -2.70 -2.02 36.25
C PRO A 425 -2.36 -0.68 35.58
N TRP A 426 -1.12 -0.52 35.10
CA TRP A 426 -0.68 0.66 34.37
C TRP A 426 -1.31 0.79 32.97
N THR A 427 -1.54 -0.33 32.27
CA THR A 427 -2.28 -0.35 31.00
C THR A 427 -3.73 0.07 31.22
N LYS A 428 -4.40 -0.48 32.25
CA LYS A 428 -5.77 -0.07 32.63
C LYS A 428 -5.85 1.40 32.98
N ALA A 429 -4.92 1.90 33.79
CA ALA A 429 -4.87 3.30 34.19
C ALA A 429 -4.59 4.23 32.99
N THR A 430 -3.78 3.79 32.03
CA THR A 430 -3.56 4.52 30.77
C THR A 430 -4.85 4.59 29.96
N ILE A 431 -5.51 3.45 29.74
CA ILE A 431 -6.79 3.37 29.03
C ILE A 431 -7.85 4.24 29.70
N ALA A 432 -7.96 4.19 31.03
CA ALA A 432 -8.88 5.02 31.80
C ALA A 432 -8.58 6.52 31.59
N ALA A 433 -7.32 6.93 31.72
CA ALA A 433 -6.92 8.32 31.53
C ALA A 433 -7.15 8.85 30.11
N VAL A 434 -6.87 8.05 29.06
CA VAL A 434 -7.17 8.44 27.68
C VAL A 434 -8.67 8.66 27.49
N ASN A 435 -9.50 7.76 28.02
CA ASN A 435 -10.95 7.87 27.92
C ASN A 435 -11.53 9.02 28.75
N GLU A 436 -10.98 9.28 29.94
CA GLU A 436 -11.41 10.36 30.83
C GLU A 436 -11.06 11.74 30.29
N HIS A 437 -9.84 11.89 29.75
CA HIS A 437 -9.33 13.19 29.28
C HIS A 437 -9.41 13.38 27.77
N TYR A 438 -10.27 12.61 27.09
CA TYR A 438 -10.39 12.62 25.63
C TYR A 438 -10.54 14.03 25.05
N ASP A 439 -11.40 14.88 25.62
CA ASP A 439 -11.64 16.24 25.12
C ASP A 439 -10.42 17.15 25.29
N GLY A 440 -9.66 17.00 26.37
CA GLY A 440 -8.41 17.73 26.56
C GLY A 440 -7.35 17.28 25.57
N LEU A 441 -7.23 15.97 25.36
CA LEU A 441 -6.35 15.40 24.34
C LEU A 441 -6.74 15.86 22.93
N ALA A 442 -8.05 15.97 22.63
CA ALA A 442 -8.55 16.41 21.33
C ALA A 442 -8.30 17.89 21.03
N ARG A 443 -8.07 18.73 22.06
CA ARG A 443 -7.63 20.12 21.86
C ARG A 443 -6.17 20.21 21.44
N VAL A 444 -5.34 19.25 21.85
CA VAL A 444 -3.94 19.12 21.42
C VAL A 444 -3.84 18.37 20.09
N PHE A 445 -4.65 17.33 19.92
CA PHE A 445 -4.66 16.42 18.76
C PHE A 445 -6.05 16.41 18.10
N PRO A 446 -6.34 17.36 17.19
CA PRO A 446 -7.65 17.52 16.57
C PRO A 446 -8.21 16.26 15.88
N GLU A 447 -7.35 15.35 15.43
CA GLU A 447 -7.75 14.08 14.82
C GLU A 447 -8.61 13.20 15.75
N LEU A 448 -8.52 13.37 17.07
CA LEU A 448 -9.43 12.71 18.01
C LEU A 448 -10.85 13.26 17.87
N ALA A 449 -11.03 14.58 17.78
CA ALA A 449 -12.35 15.16 17.53
C ALA A 449 -12.87 14.80 16.13
N ASP A 450 -11.98 14.69 15.14
CA ASP A 450 -12.32 14.25 13.80
C ASP A 450 -12.78 12.78 13.79
N LEU A 451 -12.24 11.91 14.67
CA LEU A 451 -12.68 10.52 14.82
C LEU A 451 -14.16 10.42 15.20
N ASP A 452 -14.67 11.34 16.04
CA ASP A 452 -16.10 11.41 16.35
C ASP A 452 -16.95 11.66 15.08
N GLN A 453 -16.43 12.42 14.12
CA GLN A 453 -17.10 12.64 12.82
C GLN A 453 -17.04 11.40 11.93
N VAL A 454 -15.90 10.69 11.91
CA VAL A 454 -15.78 9.40 11.21
C VAL A 454 -16.83 8.41 11.73
N VAL A 455 -16.99 8.29 13.05
CA VAL A 455 -18.00 7.43 13.67
C VAL A 455 -19.41 7.84 13.28
N ARG A 456 -19.75 9.15 13.28
CA ARG A 456 -21.06 9.66 12.85
C ARG A 456 -21.39 9.20 11.43
N LEU A 457 -20.45 9.37 10.49
CA LEU A 457 -20.64 8.99 9.09
C LEU A 457 -20.83 7.47 8.94
N LEU A 458 -19.96 6.67 9.56
CA LEU A 458 -20.05 5.21 9.49
C LEU A 458 -21.31 4.66 10.16
N ALA A 459 -21.71 5.22 11.31
CA ALA A 459 -22.93 4.81 12.01
C ALA A 459 -24.18 5.13 11.19
N PHE A 460 -24.23 6.31 10.55
CA PHE A 460 -25.33 6.70 9.68
C PHE A 460 -25.51 5.74 8.50
N PHE A 461 -24.44 5.46 7.75
CA PHE A 461 -24.53 4.53 6.61
C PHE A 461 -24.73 3.09 7.04
N THR A 462 -24.23 2.67 8.21
CA THR A 462 -24.51 1.33 8.73
C THR A 462 -25.98 1.17 9.11
N TRP A 463 -26.60 2.20 9.66
CA TRP A 463 -28.05 2.21 9.94
C TRP A 463 -28.86 2.11 8.64
N LEU A 464 -28.51 2.89 7.60
CA LEU A 464 -29.17 2.81 6.31
C LEU A 464 -28.97 1.44 5.63
N ASP A 465 -27.77 0.85 5.67
CA ASP A 465 -27.51 -0.51 5.16
C ASP A 465 -28.35 -1.56 5.90
N GLN A 466 -28.48 -1.45 7.24
CA GLN A 466 -29.35 -2.35 8.01
C GLN A 466 -30.83 -2.18 7.66
N ALA A 467 -31.32 -0.94 7.53
CA ALA A 467 -32.70 -0.67 7.15
C ALA A 467 -33.02 -1.21 5.74
N ALA A 468 -32.12 -1.02 4.77
CA ALA A 468 -32.26 -1.57 3.42
C ALA A 468 -32.31 -3.11 3.43
N ARG A 469 -31.46 -3.77 4.22
CA ARG A 469 -31.47 -5.24 4.37
C ARG A 469 -32.73 -5.76 5.06
N ALA A 470 -33.35 -4.95 5.91
CA ALA A 470 -34.64 -5.24 6.52
C ALA A 470 -35.84 -4.98 5.56
N GLY A 471 -35.59 -4.58 4.31
CA GLY A 471 -36.63 -4.34 3.30
C GLY A 471 -37.21 -2.93 3.31
N ALA A 472 -36.64 -1.98 4.06
CA ALA A 472 -37.10 -0.60 4.02
C ALA A 472 -36.84 0.03 2.64
N PRO A 473 -37.78 0.84 2.10
CA PRO A 473 -37.55 1.63 0.90
C PRO A 473 -36.34 2.54 1.10
N MET A 474 -35.42 2.57 0.13
CA MET A 474 -34.14 3.27 0.26
C MET A 474 -33.88 4.16 -0.95
N LEU A 475 -33.29 5.33 -0.72
CA LEU A 475 -32.75 6.20 -1.77
C LEU A 475 -31.66 5.47 -2.57
N ASP A 476 -31.42 5.91 -3.79
CA ASP A 476 -30.28 5.51 -4.61
C ASP A 476 -28.97 6.10 -4.05
N LEU A 477 -28.47 5.53 -2.94
CA LEU A 477 -27.22 5.93 -2.30
C LEU A 477 -25.99 5.64 -3.18
N ASP A 478 -26.12 4.74 -4.15
CA ASP A 478 -25.03 4.38 -5.07
C ASP A 478 -24.57 5.59 -5.91
N ALA A 479 -25.40 6.63 -6.04
CA ALA A 479 -25.02 7.91 -6.63
C ALA A 479 -23.79 8.57 -5.96
N LEU A 480 -23.53 8.26 -4.68
CA LEU A 480 -22.31 8.70 -3.98
C LEU A 480 -21.03 8.10 -4.58
N LEU A 481 -21.11 6.95 -5.26
CA LEU A 481 -19.94 6.32 -5.87
C LEU A 481 -19.37 7.13 -7.04
N ALA A 482 -20.19 7.99 -7.67
CA ALA A 482 -19.75 8.92 -8.72
C ALA A 482 -19.01 10.15 -8.18
N VAL A 483 -19.01 10.38 -6.86
CA VAL A 483 -18.31 11.51 -6.24
C VAL A 483 -16.81 11.34 -6.41
N GLU A 484 -16.16 12.39 -6.93
CA GLU A 484 -14.71 12.46 -7.01
C GLU A 484 -14.11 12.64 -5.61
N LEU A 485 -13.12 11.81 -5.30
CA LEU A 485 -12.35 11.86 -4.07
C LEU A 485 -11.10 12.72 -4.28
N PRO A 486 -10.71 13.54 -3.28
CA PRO A 486 -9.48 14.32 -3.34
C PRO A 486 -8.22 13.42 -3.29
N ALA A 487 -7.11 13.91 -3.87
CA ALA A 487 -5.81 13.24 -3.80
C ALA A 487 -5.23 13.34 -2.38
N LEU A 488 -5.34 12.27 -1.59
CA LEU A 488 -4.80 12.17 -0.23
C LEU A 488 -4.10 10.82 -0.04
N PRO A 489 -2.86 10.64 -0.53
CA PRO A 489 -2.14 9.38 -0.35
C PRO A 489 -1.96 9.07 1.13
N THR A 490 -2.33 7.86 1.57
CA THR A 490 -2.02 7.37 2.91
C THR A 490 -0.73 6.54 2.90
N PRO A 491 0.06 6.50 3.99
CA PRO A 491 1.26 5.66 4.05
C PRO A 491 0.91 4.18 3.86
N ARG A 492 1.76 3.43 3.14
CA ARG A 492 1.67 1.96 2.99
C ARG A 492 2.40 1.22 4.09
N THR A 493 3.46 1.85 4.58
CA THR A 493 4.31 1.35 5.63
C THR A 493 4.55 2.48 6.62
N PHE A 494 4.84 2.13 7.86
CA PHE A 494 5.10 3.09 8.91
C PHE A 494 6.28 2.60 9.76
N PRO A 495 7.24 3.47 10.13
CA PRO A 495 8.33 3.06 10.99
C PRO A 495 7.79 2.61 12.35
N GLN A 496 8.36 1.54 12.91
CA GLN A 496 8.08 1.19 14.30
C GLN A 496 8.61 2.28 15.21
N MET A 497 7.80 2.71 16.17
CA MET A 497 8.29 3.60 17.21
C MET A 497 9.07 2.76 18.22
N LEU A 498 10.38 2.90 18.18
CA LEU A 498 11.26 2.34 19.20
C LEU A 498 11.71 3.46 20.11
N SER A 499 11.60 3.20 21.42
CA SER A 499 12.03 4.11 22.45
C SER A 499 12.85 3.37 23.48
N PHE A 500 13.82 4.09 24.04
CA PHE A 500 14.53 3.66 25.22
C PHE A 500 14.18 4.56 26.37
N ASN A 501 14.01 3.96 27.54
CA ASN A 501 13.50 4.68 28.69
C ASN A 501 14.44 4.57 29.87
N ALA A 502 14.89 5.71 30.37
CA ALA A 502 15.48 5.82 31.69
C ALA A 502 14.33 5.91 32.68
N LEU A 503 14.19 4.88 33.53
CA LEU A 503 13.10 4.78 34.50
C LEU A 503 13.63 5.10 35.91
N PRO A 504 12.83 5.76 36.75
CA PRO A 504 13.12 5.87 38.17
C PRO A 504 13.08 4.50 38.87
N ALA A 505 13.43 4.46 40.15
CA ALA A 505 13.32 3.24 40.95
C ALA A 505 11.90 2.65 40.86
N THR A 506 11.81 1.33 40.69
CA THR A 506 10.52 0.64 40.52
C THR A 506 9.56 1.00 41.65
N GLY A 507 8.33 1.38 41.31
CA GLY A 507 7.31 1.75 42.30
C GLY A 507 7.43 3.18 42.82
N THR A 508 8.33 4.00 42.28
CA THR A 508 8.48 5.41 42.65
C THR A 508 7.96 6.34 41.55
N VAL A 509 7.41 7.48 41.96
CA VAL A 509 7.04 8.55 41.03
C VAL A 509 8.28 9.39 40.78
N GLY A 510 8.74 9.43 39.52
CA GLY A 510 9.93 10.19 39.11
C GLY A 510 9.92 10.47 37.60
N PRO A 511 10.84 11.33 37.12
CA PRO A 511 10.90 11.66 35.70
C PRO A 511 11.30 10.44 34.88
N VAL A 512 10.52 10.13 33.84
CA VAL A 512 10.91 9.18 32.79
C VAL A 512 11.52 9.97 31.64
N GLU A 513 12.67 9.53 31.11
CA GLU A 513 13.19 10.06 29.85
C GLU A 513 12.97 9.03 28.74
N ALA A 514 12.39 9.48 27.62
CA ALA A 514 12.17 8.65 26.44
C ALA A 514 13.04 9.18 25.30
N PHE A 515 13.90 8.31 24.77
CA PHE A 515 14.79 8.64 23.64
C PHE A 515 14.16 8.13 22.33
N ASP A 516 13.90 9.02 21.37
CA ASP A 516 13.44 8.65 20.02
C ASP A 516 14.56 7.90 19.29
N ARG A 517 14.25 6.69 18.80
CA ARG A 517 15.19 5.84 18.05
C ARG A 517 14.68 5.50 16.65
N VAL A 518 13.70 6.26 16.15
CA VAL A 518 13.27 6.19 14.73
C VAL A 518 14.43 6.37 13.74
N PRO A 519 15.48 7.21 13.98
CA PRO A 519 16.64 7.25 13.08
C PRO A 519 17.40 5.92 12.97
N VAL A 520 17.49 5.14 14.05
CA VAL A 520 18.11 3.79 14.05
C VAL A 520 17.22 2.79 13.30
N VAL A 521 15.90 2.92 13.43
CA VAL A 521 14.92 2.15 12.65
C VAL A 521 15.09 2.40 11.15
N ASP A 522 15.24 3.67 10.76
CA ASP A 522 15.50 4.06 9.38
C ASP A 522 16.82 3.45 8.87
N ALA A 523 17.89 3.51 9.67
CA ALA A 523 19.18 2.88 9.38
C ALA A 523 19.07 1.36 9.17
N LEU A 524 18.33 0.65 10.01
CA LEU A 524 18.09 -0.80 9.84
C LEU A 524 17.24 -1.10 8.61
N ASN A 525 16.29 -0.22 8.28
CA ASN A 525 15.50 -0.34 7.07
C ASN A 525 16.38 -0.29 5.80
N ARG A 526 17.52 0.39 5.85
CA ARG A 526 18.52 0.42 4.77
C ARG A 526 19.18 -0.94 4.49
N LEU A 527 18.99 -1.96 5.33
CA LEU A 527 19.45 -3.33 5.04
C LEU A 527 18.44 -4.21 4.30
N ASN A 528 17.16 -3.82 4.28
CA ASN A 528 16.11 -4.56 3.58
C ASN A 528 16.28 -4.43 2.04
N PRO A 529 15.82 -5.40 1.23
CA PRO A 529 15.71 -5.21 -0.22
C PRO A 529 14.83 -4.00 -0.56
N ARG A 530 15.15 -3.30 -1.66
CA ARG A 530 14.39 -2.15 -2.16
C ARG A 530 13.25 -2.57 -3.11
N HIS A 531 13.47 -3.63 -3.90
CA HIS A 531 12.51 -4.19 -4.84
C HIS A 531 11.67 -5.32 -4.23
N GLY A 532 10.37 -5.09 -4.08
CA GLY A 532 9.32 -6.05 -4.43
C GLY A 532 9.14 -7.35 -3.65
N GLY A 533 10.10 -7.78 -2.85
CA GLY A 533 9.99 -9.03 -2.13
C GLY A 533 11.00 -9.20 -1.02
N LEU A 534 10.59 -10.06 -0.12
CA LEU A 534 11.45 -10.66 0.88
C LEU A 534 12.57 -11.43 0.18
N LEU A 535 13.76 -11.38 0.76
CA LEU A 535 14.78 -12.40 0.51
C LEU A 535 14.16 -13.78 0.69
N ASP A 536 14.75 -14.79 0.05
CA ASP A 536 14.46 -16.18 0.39
C ASP A 536 14.49 -16.35 1.93
N PRO A 537 13.48 -16.98 2.56
CA PRO A 537 13.39 -17.07 4.01
C PRO A 537 14.61 -17.74 4.67
N ARG A 538 15.26 -18.70 4.01
CA ARG A 538 16.49 -19.34 4.53
C ARG A 538 17.65 -18.37 4.49
N VAL A 539 17.86 -17.70 3.34
CA VAL A 539 18.88 -16.65 3.19
C VAL A 539 18.68 -15.55 4.24
N ARG A 540 17.43 -15.12 4.43
CA ARG A 540 17.06 -14.11 5.41
C ARG A 540 17.38 -14.54 6.84
N LEU A 541 16.99 -15.76 7.22
CA LEU A 541 17.27 -16.32 8.54
C LEU A 541 18.78 -16.42 8.80
N GLN A 542 19.52 -16.98 7.84
CA GLN A 542 20.98 -17.10 7.93
C GLN A 542 21.64 -15.74 8.16
N ARG A 543 21.23 -14.72 7.39
CA ARG A 543 21.73 -13.35 7.54
C ARG A 543 21.36 -12.73 8.88
N ALA A 544 20.13 -12.98 9.36
CA ALA A 544 19.69 -12.49 10.65
C ALA A 544 20.51 -13.11 11.79
N LEU A 545 20.76 -14.42 11.74
CA LEU A 545 21.61 -15.13 12.71
C LEU A 545 23.07 -14.67 12.66
N ALA A 546 23.61 -14.39 11.48
CA ALA A 546 24.97 -13.87 11.33
C ALA A 546 25.16 -12.46 11.92
N GLY A 547 24.06 -11.71 12.12
CA GLY A 547 24.08 -10.40 12.76
C GLY A 547 23.97 -10.44 14.30
N LEU A 548 23.87 -11.63 14.88
CA LEU A 548 23.82 -11.86 16.33
C LEU A 548 25.21 -12.13 16.91
N GLU A 549 25.42 -11.76 18.17
CA GLU A 549 26.66 -11.90 18.91
C GLU A 549 26.57 -13.01 19.95
N ARG A 550 27.49 -13.98 19.89
CA ARG A 550 27.56 -15.08 20.88
C ARG A 550 27.93 -14.63 22.29
N GLY A 551 28.53 -13.45 22.44
CA GLY A 551 28.85 -12.89 23.75
C GLY A 551 27.62 -12.39 24.52
N VAL A 552 26.46 -12.27 23.86
CA VAL A 552 25.20 -11.85 24.47
C VAL A 552 24.37 -13.09 24.75
N GLU A 553 24.06 -13.36 26.03
CA GLU A 553 23.42 -14.59 26.50
C GLU A 553 22.09 -14.91 25.77
N GLU A 554 21.19 -13.92 25.66
CA GLU A 554 19.90 -14.09 24.98
C GLU A 554 20.06 -14.43 23.49
N GLU A 555 21.04 -13.81 22.83
CA GLU A 555 21.31 -14.04 21.41
C GLU A 555 21.95 -15.42 21.20
N ALA A 556 22.91 -15.82 22.05
CA ALA A 556 23.52 -17.14 22.03
C ALA A 556 22.47 -18.25 22.24
N ALA A 557 21.60 -18.10 23.25
CA ALA A 557 20.52 -19.03 23.52
C ALA A 557 19.53 -19.16 22.34
N PHE A 558 19.25 -18.05 21.63
CA PHE A 558 18.42 -18.09 20.43
C PHE A 558 19.12 -18.81 19.27
N ILE A 559 20.41 -18.52 19.02
CA ILE A 559 21.22 -19.19 17.98
C ILE A 559 21.22 -20.70 18.21
N ASP A 560 21.50 -21.14 19.44
CA ASP A 560 21.59 -22.57 19.75
C ASP A 560 20.24 -23.27 19.62
N ARG A 561 19.14 -22.61 20.01
CA ARG A 561 17.78 -23.11 19.79
C ARG A 561 17.45 -23.31 18.31
N VAL A 562 17.79 -22.34 17.46
CA VAL A 562 17.53 -22.46 16.02
C VAL A 562 18.38 -23.56 15.39
N ARG A 563 19.61 -23.76 15.85
CA ARG A 563 20.49 -24.86 15.38
C ARG A 563 20.00 -26.26 15.75
N GLN A 564 19.22 -26.38 16.83
CA GLN A 564 18.58 -27.63 17.22
C GLN A 564 17.34 -27.95 16.36
N MET A 565 16.80 -26.97 15.64
CA MET A 565 15.74 -27.19 14.65
C MET A 565 16.38 -27.65 13.34
N ASP A 566 15.70 -28.52 12.58
CA ASP A 566 16.07 -28.82 11.20
C ASP A 566 15.39 -27.81 10.26
N PRO A 567 16.11 -26.79 9.73
CA PRO A 567 15.49 -25.75 8.90
C PRO A 567 15.01 -26.28 7.54
N SER A 568 15.42 -27.49 7.15
CA SER A 568 14.95 -28.11 5.91
C SER A 568 13.51 -28.61 6.01
N MET A 569 13.04 -28.89 7.23
CA MET A 569 11.70 -29.37 7.55
C MET A 569 10.69 -28.25 7.82
N LEU A 570 11.13 -27.00 7.90
CA LEU A 570 10.29 -25.84 8.19
C LEU A 570 9.72 -25.19 6.92
N GLY A 571 8.48 -24.74 6.99
CA GLY A 571 7.83 -23.98 5.94
C GLY A 571 8.37 -22.55 5.82
N SER A 572 8.15 -21.90 4.68
CA SER A 572 8.61 -20.53 4.41
C SER A 572 8.15 -19.51 5.47
N ALA A 573 6.90 -19.61 5.93
CA ALA A 573 6.35 -18.71 6.95
C ALA A 573 7.03 -18.88 8.33
N GLU A 574 7.43 -20.10 8.68
CA GLU A 574 8.10 -20.41 9.95
C GLU A 574 9.54 -19.89 9.94
N LEU A 575 10.25 -20.06 8.82
CA LEU A 575 11.60 -19.53 8.62
C LEU A 575 11.61 -18.00 8.71
N ASP A 576 10.63 -17.32 8.12
CA ASP A 576 10.48 -15.86 8.24
C ASP A 576 10.17 -15.41 9.66
N LEU A 577 9.42 -16.21 10.43
CA LEU A 577 9.17 -15.92 11.85
C LEU A 577 10.46 -16.00 12.66
N LEU A 578 11.30 -17.01 12.44
CA LEU A 578 12.61 -17.12 13.07
C LEU A 578 13.53 -15.96 12.66
N ALA A 579 13.55 -15.60 11.37
CA ALA A 579 14.35 -14.50 10.86
C ALA A 579 13.93 -13.16 11.50
N TYR A 580 12.63 -12.91 11.61
CA TYR A 580 12.09 -11.74 12.30
C TYR A 580 12.52 -11.68 13.78
N ARG A 581 12.50 -12.82 14.49
CA ARG A 581 12.94 -12.89 15.89
C ARG A 581 14.42 -12.56 16.04
N ALA A 582 15.29 -13.14 15.20
CA ALA A 582 16.71 -12.79 15.17
C ALA A 582 16.94 -11.30 14.85
N GLN A 583 16.27 -10.76 13.84
CA GLN A 583 16.36 -9.34 13.49
C GLN A 583 15.91 -8.43 14.65
N ARG A 584 14.92 -8.86 15.45
CA ARG A 584 14.44 -8.10 16.61
C ARG A 584 15.49 -8.03 17.72
N LEU A 585 16.21 -9.12 17.97
CA LEU A 585 17.32 -9.13 18.93
C LEU A 585 18.44 -8.18 18.49
N ARG A 586 18.89 -8.28 17.23
CA ARG A 586 19.88 -7.34 16.65
C ARG A 586 19.44 -5.89 16.76
N MET A 587 18.17 -5.62 16.46
CA MET A 587 17.59 -4.28 16.58
C MET A 587 17.69 -3.75 18.01
N HIS A 588 17.31 -4.53 19.02
CA HIS A 588 17.43 -4.12 20.42
C HIS A 588 18.87 -3.79 20.81
N ARG A 589 19.84 -4.64 20.44
CA ARG A 589 21.27 -4.39 20.68
C ARG A 589 21.76 -3.12 19.99
N THR A 590 21.40 -2.92 18.72
CA THR A 590 21.79 -1.73 17.93
C THR A 590 21.28 -0.46 18.58
N VAL A 591 20.02 -0.45 19.02
CA VAL A 591 19.46 0.73 19.64
C VAL A 591 20.12 1.00 21.01
N LEU A 592 20.34 -0.03 21.84
CA LEU A 592 21.09 0.07 23.10
C LEU A 592 22.50 0.65 22.91
N GLY A 593 23.20 0.20 21.88
CA GLY A 593 24.57 0.64 21.61
C GLY A 593 24.65 2.05 21.00
N SER A 594 23.59 2.55 20.36
CA SER A 594 23.58 3.84 19.63
C SER A 594 23.52 5.10 20.52
N PHE A 595 23.56 4.96 21.84
CA PHE A 595 23.60 6.10 22.77
C PHE A 595 24.97 6.79 22.74
N ASP A 596 24.99 8.11 22.60
CA ASP A 596 26.21 8.90 22.76
C ASP A 596 26.66 8.96 24.24
N PRO A 597 27.94 9.29 24.55
CA PRO A 597 28.44 9.29 25.91
C PRO A 597 27.66 10.18 26.88
N LYS A 598 27.16 11.33 26.42
CA LYS A 598 26.38 12.26 27.25
C LYS A 598 24.99 11.69 27.55
N GLN A 599 24.34 11.07 26.56
CA GLN A 599 23.08 10.39 26.76
C GLN A 599 23.23 9.16 27.67
N ARG A 600 24.35 8.42 27.57
CA ARG A 600 24.66 7.31 28.50
C ARG A 600 24.88 7.82 29.91
N GLU A 601 25.68 8.86 30.08
CA GLU A 601 25.92 9.47 31.40
C GLU A 601 24.62 10.00 32.02
N GLU A 602 23.76 10.65 31.22
CA GLU A 602 22.44 11.08 31.68
C GLU A 602 21.57 9.90 32.11
N LEU A 603 21.57 8.84 31.30
CA LEU A 603 20.83 7.63 31.54
C LEU A 603 21.31 6.92 32.81
N ASP A 604 22.62 6.77 32.99
CA ASP A 604 23.24 6.17 34.18
C ASP A 604 22.98 7.00 35.44
N ARG A 605 23.02 8.35 35.34
CA ARG A 605 22.76 9.24 36.47
C ARG A 605 21.32 9.15 36.97
N ARG A 606 20.37 8.94 36.06
CA ARG A 606 18.93 8.97 36.38
C ARG A 606 18.33 7.59 36.59
N ALA A 607 18.95 6.54 36.07
CA ALA A 607 18.44 5.20 36.20
C ALA A 607 18.82 4.60 37.56
N ALA A 608 17.83 4.14 38.31
CA ALA A 608 18.04 3.36 39.54
C ALA A 608 18.25 1.86 39.24
N GLY A 609 18.69 1.52 38.03
CA GLY A 609 18.81 0.16 37.48
C GLY A 609 19.12 0.18 35.97
N PRO A 610 19.21 -0.98 35.30
CA PRO A 610 19.53 -1.01 33.87
C PRO A 610 18.42 -0.35 33.02
N PRO A 611 18.78 0.33 31.91
CA PRO A 611 17.81 0.89 30.97
C PRO A 611 16.86 -0.20 30.45
N ARG A 612 15.58 0.16 30.28
CA ARG A 612 14.57 -0.78 29.77
C ARG A 612 14.15 -0.43 28.36
N VAL A 613 14.05 -1.47 27.52
CA VAL A 613 13.59 -1.35 26.13
C VAL A 613 12.10 -1.55 26.11
N ILE A 614 11.35 -0.51 25.75
CA ILE A 614 9.90 -0.64 25.60
C ILE A 614 9.53 -0.30 24.18
N SER A 615 9.20 -1.38 23.46
CA SER A 615 8.57 -1.32 22.16
C SER A 615 7.08 -1.20 22.38
N VAL A 616 6.53 -0.01 22.13
CA VAL A 616 5.08 0.16 22.17
C VAL A 616 4.53 -0.58 20.96
N GLY A 617 3.76 -1.62 21.28
CA GLY A 617 3.09 -2.45 20.32
C GLY A 617 2.11 -1.65 19.49
N ILE A 618 1.93 -2.12 18.28
CA ILE A 618 1.12 -1.48 17.28
C ILE A 618 -0.37 -1.59 17.64
N GLY A 619 -1.19 -0.58 17.39
CA GLY A 619 -2.61 -0.62 17.73
C GLY A 619 -3.51 -0.75 16.51
N GLY A 620 -4.76 -0.37 16.69
CA GLY A 620 -5.71 -0.24 15.59
C GLY A 620 -7.00 0.46 16.00
N LEU A 621 -7.90 0.61 15.04
CA LEU A 621 -9.24 1.10 15.23
C LEU A 621 -10.22 0.09 14.63
N ASP A 622 -11.14 -0.39 15.46
CA ASP A 622 -12.32 -1.10 14.98
C ASP A 622 -13.40 -0.06 14.67
N LEU A 623 -13.60 0.24 13.39
CA LEU A 623 -14.57 1.23 12.93
C LEU A 623 -15.91 0.57 12.56
N GLY A 624 -16.10 -0.71 12.89
CA GLY A 624 -17.31 -1.47 12.63
C GLY A 624 -18.49 -1.03 13.50
N MET A 625 -19.57 -0.54 12.88
CA MET A 625 -20.75 -0.02 13.61
C MET A 625 -21.90 -1.03 13.71
N ARG A 626 -21.82 -2.20 13.07
CA ARG A 626 -22.92 -3.17 13.04
C ARG A 626 -23.28 -3.68 14.44
N ASN A 627 -22.27 -4.03 15.22
CA ASN A 627 -22.47 -4.49 16.60
C ASN A 627 -23.08 -3.40 17.49
N VAL A 628 -22.69 -2.14 17.31
CA VAL A 628 -23.24 -0.99 18.04
C VAL A 628 -24.74 -0.83 17.77
N LEU A 629 -25.14 -0.86 16.50
CA LEU A 629 -26.53 -0.74 16.09
C LEU A 629 -27.38 -1.92 16.55
N ASN A 630 -26.86 -3.15 16.46
CA ASN A 630 -27.54 -4.33 16.97
C ASN A 630 -27.80 -4.21 18.49
N ARG A 631 -26.82 -3.72 19.27
CA ARG A 631 -27.02 -3.44 20.71
C ARG A 631 -28.06 -2.33 20.95
N ALA A 632 -28.09 -1.29 20.13
CA ALA A 632 -29.06 -0.21 20.24
C ALA A 632 -30.49 -0.70 19.97
N HIS A 633 -30.68 -1.48 18.90
CA HIS A 633 -31.98 -2.03 18.52
C HIS A 633 -32.54 -3.03 19.56
N SER A 634 -31.68 -3.91 20.11
CA SER A 634 -32.10 -4.83 21.18
C SER A 634 -32.57 -4.10 22.45
N ARG A 635 -31.93 -2.98 22.81
CA ARG A 635 -32.33 -2.15 23.96
C ARG A 635 -33.69 -1.49 23.76
N SER A 636 -34.00 -1.01 22.55
CA SER A 636 -35.31 -0.40 22.25
C SER A 636 -36.46 -1.40 22.32
N VAL A 637 -36.26 -2.63 21.83
CA VAL A 637 -37.29 -3.69 21.85
C VAL A 637 -37.56 -4.18 23.27
N GLY A 638 -36.52 -4.30 24.11
CA GLY A 638 -36.66 -4.71 25.52
C GLY A 638 -37.46 -3.73 26.38
N LEU A 639 -37.34 -2.42 26.12
CA LEU A 639 -38.09 -1.39 26.84
C LEU A 639 -39.60 -1.39 26.51
N THR A 640 -39.96 -1.75 25.28
CA THR A 640 -41.37 -1.94 24.88
C THR A 640 -41.99 -3.23 25.43
N ALA A 641 -41.21 -4.29 25.64
CA ALA A 641 -41.72 -5.53 26.24
C ALA A 641 -41.95 -5.41 27.77
N ALA A 642 -41.20 -4.53 28.45
CA ALA A 642 -41.30 -4.32 29.91
C ALA A 642 -42.35 -3.27 30.33
N ARG A 643 -42.89 -2.49 29.39
CA ARG A 643 -43.98 -1.53 29.64
C ARG A 643 -45.10 -1.79 28.63
N ILE A 644 -46.21 -2.33 29.14
CA ILE A 644 -47.51 -2.53 28.48
C ILE A 644 -47.65 -3.88 27.78
N GLY A 645 -48.58 -4.70 28.30
CA GLY A 645 -49.26 -5.73 27.53
C GLY A 645 -50.08 -5.06 26.42
N SER A 646 -49.45 -4.85 25.28
CA SER A 646 -50.09 -4.39 24.04
C SER A 646 -49.98 -5.48 22.97
N PRO A 647 -50.98 -5.58 22.08
CA PRO A 647 -51.10 -6.72 21.19
C PRO A 647 -49.89 -6.82 20.28
N ARG A 648 -49.49 -8.05 19.99
CA ARG A 648 -48.60 -8.40 18.87
C ARG A 648 -49.18 -7.76 17.60
N VAL A 649 -48.70 -6.57 17.24
CA VAL A 649 -48.97 -5.99 15.94
C VAL A 649 -48.17 -6.84 14.96
N GLN A 650 -48.89 -7.54 14.10
CA GLN A 650 -48.33 -8.29 12.99
C GLN A 650 -47.33 -7.40 12.25
N ALA A 651 -46.16 -7.97 11.92
CA ALA A 651 -45.27 -7.38 10.94
C ALA A 651 -46.11 -6.96 9.74
N PRO A 652 -45.92 -5.76 9.17
CA PRO A 652 -46.61 -5.44 7.93
C PRO A 652 -46.25 -6.55 6.94
N GLU A 653 -47.27 -7.25 6.43
CA GLU A 653 -47.17 -7.98 5.18
C GLU A 653 -46.88 -6.92 4.11
N SER A 654 -45.62 -6.56 3.97
CA SER A 654 -45.13 -5.79 2.84
C SER A 654 -45.05 -6.74 1.66
N ALA A 655 -46.20 -7.02 1.05
CA ALA A 655 -46.20 -7.32 -0.38
C ALA A 655 -45.51 -6.13 -1.07
N PRO A 656 -44.52 -6.35 -1.95
CA PRO A 656 -43.87 -5.26 -2.66
C PRO A 656 -44.96 -4.55 -3.47
N THR A 657 -45.31 -3.33 -3.07
CA THR A 657 -46.17 -2.49 -3.90
C THR A 657 -45.36 -2.17 -5.13
N GLU A 658 -45.74 -2.75 -6.27
CA GLU A 658 -45.09 -2.52 -7.55
C GLU A 658 -45.05 -1.00 -7.79
N VAL A 659 -43.84 -0.44 -7.92
CA VAL A 659 -43.67 1.00 -8.10
C VAL A 659 -44.32 1.40 -9.42
N ALA A 660 -45.29 2.31 -9.36
CA ALA A 660 -46.02 2.76 -10.54
C ALA A 660 -45.06 3.19 -11.67
N PRO A 661 -45.31 2.83 -12.94
CA PRO A 661 -44.40 3.09 -14.06
C PRO A 661 -43.95 4.55 -14.18
N GLU A 662 -44.87 5.51 -13.95
CA GLU A 662 -44.57 6.95 -13.96
C GLU A 662 -43.60 7.36 -12.86
N THR A 663 -43.73 6.76 -11.67
CA THR A 663 -42.81 7.01 -10.55
C THR A 663 -41.44 6.43 -10.84
N ARG A 664 -41.39 5.21 -11.39
CA ARG A 664 -40.15 4.57 -11.85
C ARG A 664 -39.47 5.45 -12.91
N ALA A 665 -40.20 5.94 -13.91
CA ALA A 665 -39.65 6.82 -14.95
C ALA A 665 -39.01 8.09 -14.35
N ARG A 666 -39.70 8.76 -13.43
CA ARG A 666 -39.13 9.92 -12.69
C ARG A 666 -37.91 9.54 -11.86
N TRP A 667 -37.88 8.35 -11.28
CA TRP A 667 -36.75 7.88 -10.46
C TRP A 667 -35.54 7.42 -11.29
N ARG A 668 -35.69 7.25 -12.61
CA ARG A 668 -34.54 7.02 -13.51
C ARG A 668 -33.75 8.30 -13.79
N GLU A 669 -34.31 9.48 -13.53
CA GLU A 669 -33.59 10.74 -13.74
C GLU A 669 -32.32 10.81 -12.89
N ASP A 670 -31.24 11.30 -13.48
CA ASP A 670 -29.99 11.47 -12.76
C ASP A 670 -30.18 12.45 -11.59
N PRO A 671 -29.62 12.14 -10.41
CA PRO A 671 -29.74 12.99 -9.26
C PRO A 671 -29.11 14.36 -9.50
N ARG A 672 -29.76 15.40 -8.96
CA ARG A 672 -29.24 16.77 -9.03
C ARG A 672 -27.85 16.85 -8.39
N GLY A 673 -26.88 17.34 -9.16
CA GLY A 673 -25.50 17.46 -8.71
C GLY A 673 -24.65 16.21 -8.89
N LEU A 674 -25.13 15.19 -9.62
CA LEU A 674 -24.32 14.03 -10.00
C LEU A 674 -23.12 14.48 -10.85
N PRO A 675 -21.88 14.14 -10.44
CA PRO A 675 -20.70 14.48 -11.22
C PRO A 675 -20.70 13.82 -12.60
N GLN A 676 -20.22 14.57 -13.59
CA GLN A 676 -20.06 14.10 -14.97
C GLN A 676 -18.62 13.64 -15.19
N THR A 677 -18.16 12.64 -14.43
CA THR A 677 -16.82 12.05 -14.61
C THR A 677 -16.62 11.57 -16.04
N VAL A 678 -15.47 11.89 -16.64
CA VAL A 678 -15.01 11.35 -17.92
C VAL A 678 -13.92 10.31 -17.65
N MET A 679 -13.99 9.17 -18.32
CA MET A 679 -12.96 8.13 -18.24
C MET A 679 -11.62 8.66 -18.81
N PRO A 680 -10.46 8.37 -18.18
CA PRO A 680 -9.16 8.59 -18.80
C PRO A 680 -9.05 7.85 -20.14
N ASP A 681 -8.13 8.29 -21.00
CA ASP A 681 -7.81 7.54 -22.22
C ASP A 681 -7.32 6.13 -21.85
N HIS A 682 -7.68 5.16 -22.69
CA HIS A 682 -7.25 3.77 -22.60
C HIS A 682 -5.94 3.50 -23.34
N GLY A 683 -5.52 4.43 -24.23
CA GLY A 683 -4.36 4.23 -25.09
C GLY A 683 -4.63 3.27 -26.24
N ILE A 684 -5.91 3.00 -26.52
CA ILE A 684 -6.36 2.10 -27.58
C ILE A 684 -7.05 2.94 -28.65
N GLY A 685 -6.59 2.84 -29.91
CA GLY A 685 -7.19 3.54 -31.07
C GLY A 685 -6.22 4.35 -31.94
N GLY A 686 -4.97 4.58 -31.52
CA GLY A 686 -3.93 5.25 -32.32
C GLY A 686 -3.14 4.31 -33.23
N ALA A 687 -2.62 4.82 -34.36
CA ALA A 687 -1.65 4.08 -35.20
C ALA A 687 -0.30 3.95 -34.47
N GLY A 688 0.26 2.72 -34.39
CA GLY A 688 1.56 2.45 -33.76
C GLY A 688 1.58 1.21 -32.85
N LEU A 689 2.79 0.65 -32.66
CA LEU A 689 3.06 -0.53 -31.82
C LEU A 689 3.11 -0.21 -30.32
N VAL A 690 3.56 1.00 -29.95
CA VAL A 690 3.56 1.50 -28.57
C VAL A 690 2.61 2.68 -28.47
N ARG A 691 1.75 2.68 -27.44
CA ARG A 691 0.68 3.68 -27.23
C ARG A 691 0.66 4.08 -25.76
N THR A 692 0.69 5.38 -25.46
CA THR A 692 0.69 5.90 -24.09
C THR A 692 -0.70 6.40 -23.69
N PHE A 693 -1.08 6.23 -22.42
CA PHE A 693 -2.35 6.74 -21.89
C PHE A 693 -2.25 7.11 -20.42
N GLY A 694 -2.72 8.29 -20.04
CA GLY A 694 -2.58 8.79 -18.67
C GLY A 694 -1.15 8.63 -18.16
N ALA A 695 -0.96 7.75 -17.18
CA ALA A 695 0.36 7.40 -16.65
C ALA A 695 0.81 5.95 -16.96
N GLY A 696 0.24 5.33 -17.99
CA GLY A 696 0.53 3.99 -18.48
C GLY A 696 0.82 3.94 -19.98
N TRP A 697 1.03 2.73 -20.49
CA TRP A 697 1.23 2.45 -21.92
C TRP A 697 0.87 1.00 -22.28
N ILE A 698 0.59 0.79 -23.57
CA ILE A 698 0.38 -0.50 -24.21
C ILE A 698 1.44 -0.65 -25.29
N GLU A 699 2.05 -1.82 -25.38
CA GLU A 699 2.91 -2.24 -26.48
C GLU A 699 2.39 -3.55 -27.07
N ILE A 700 2.32 -3.59 -28.39
CA ILE A 700 1.93 -4.76 -29.15
C ILE A 700 3.10 -5.09 -30.07
N THR A 701 3.72 -6.24 -29.86
CA THR A 701 4.81 -6.75 -30.70
C THR A 701 4.25 -7.88 -31.57
N PRO A 702 4.05 -7.68 -32.88
CA PRO A 702 3.60 -8.75 -33.77
C PRO A 702 4.69 -9.82 -33.90
N GLY A 703 4.28 -11.10 -34.00
CA GLY A 703 5.20 -12.19 -34.30
C GLY A 703 5.83 -12.00 -35.69
N VAL A 704 7.14 -12.22 -35.80
CA VAL A 704 7.84 -12.18 -37.08
C VAL A 704 7.56 -13.49 -37.80
N SER A 705 6.98 -13.45 -38.99
CA SER A 705 6.83 -14.64 -39.83
C SER A 705 8.18 -15.02 -40.48
N SER A 706 9.16 -15.41 -39.67
CA SER A 706 10.26 -16.25 -40.15
C SER A 706 9.86 -17.71 -39.96
N ASP A 707 10.41 -18.62 -40.76
CA ASP A 707 10.12 -20.06 -40.80
C ASP A 707 10.39 -20.82 -39.46
N ASP A 708 10.66 -20.12 -38.36
CA ASP A 708 10.75 -20.67 -37.01
C ASP A 708 9.35 -20.69 -36.36
N GLU A 709 8.80 -21.88 -36.13
CA GLU A 709 7.45 -22.13 -35.58
C GLU A 709 7.22 -21.55 -34.15
N ASP A 710 8.23 -20.91 -33.53
CA ASP A 710 8.23 -20.42 -32.15
C ASP A 710 8.09 -18.88 -31.98
N ASP A 711 8.14 -18.07 -33.04
CA ASP A 711 8.10 -16.59 -32.94
C ASP A 711 6.67 -16.03 -32.86
N GLY A 712 5.96 -16.34 -31.78
CA GLY A 712 4.66 -15.74 -31.49
C GLY A 712 4.76 -14.28 -30.99
N GLY A 713 3.69 -13.50 -31.19
CA GLY A 713 3.66 -12.09 -30.77
C GLY A 713 3.56 -11.89 -29.24
N GLU A 714 3.66 -10.63 -28.80
CA GLU A 714 3.49 -10.24 -27.39
C GLU A 714 2.55 -9.04 -27.23
N LEU A 715 1.78 -9.03 -26.14
CA LEU A 715 1.02 -7.88 -25.67
C LEU A 715 1.53 -7.47 -24.30
N TRP A 716 1.85 -6.19 -24.11
CA TRP A 716 2.27 -5.64 -22.83
C TRP A 716 1.44 -4.42 -22.47
N VAL A 717 0.91 -4.41 -21.25
CA VAL A 717 0.17 -3.28 -20.70
C VAL A 717 0.79 -2.91 -19.35
N VAL A 718 1.11 -1.64 -19.17
CA VAL A 718 1.65 -1.09 -17.92
C VAL A 718 0.82 0.09 -17.48
N TYR A 719 0.36 0.04 -16.23
CA TYR A 719 -0.41 1.09 -15.56
C TYR A 719 0.43 1.77 -14.50
N GLY A 720 0.18 3.06 -14.32
CA GLY A 720 0.85 3.83 -13.27
C GLY A 720 2.36 3.73 -13.33
N ALA A 721 2.93 3.67 -14.54
CA ALA A 721 4.33 3.38 -14.81
C ALA A 721 5.23 4.23 -13.91
N ALA A 722 4.99 5.53 -13.78
CA ALA A 722 5.83 6.40 -12.95
C ALA A 722 5.77 6.13 -11.42
N GLY A 723 4.75 5.43 -10.92
CA GLY A 723 4.51 5.25 -9.48
C GLY A 723 5.10 3.98 -8.87
N PRO A 724 5.34 3.96 -7.55
CA PRO A 724 5.88 2.80 -6.84
C PRO A 724 4.93 1.60 -6.79
N GLU A 725 3.69 1.80 -7.23
CA GLU A 725 2.63 0.78 -7.26
C GLU A 725 2.21 0.46 -8.71
N ALA A 726 3.14 0.56 -9.65
CA ALA A 726 2.91 0.20 -11.04
C ALA A 726 2.34 -1.22 -11.14
N VAL A 727 1.42 -1.40 -12.08
CA VAL A 727 0.82 -2.70 -12.42
C VAL A 727 1.19 -3.01 -13.85
N ALA A 728 1.72 -4.20 -14.12
CA ALA A 728 2.01 -4.64 -15.48
C ALA A 728 1.40 -5.99 -15.78
N ARG A 729 1.02 -6.18 -17.05
CA ARG A 729 0.50 -7.42 -17.62
C ARG A 729 1.16 -7.65 -18.96
N ARG A 730 1.86 -8.76 -19.12
CA ARG A 730 2.42 -9.22 -20.39
C ARG A 730 1.80 -10.57 -20.76
N ILE A 731 1.43 -10.73 -22.03
CA ILE A 731 0.91 -11.97 -22.60
C ILE A 731 1.83 -12.36 -23.74
N ARG A 732 2.33 -13.59 -23.73
CA ARG A 732 3.07 -14.17 -24.84
C ARG A 732 2.15 -15.08 -25.63
N PHE A 733 2.12 -14.94 -26.95
CA PHE A 733 1.31 -15.76 -27.84
C PHE A 733 2.17 -16.80 -28.54
N GLY A 734 1.55 -17.87 -29.02
CA GLY A 734 2.17 -18.83 -29.95
C GLY A 734 1.84 -18.47 -31.39
N GLY A 735 2.41 -19.21 -32.35
CA GLY A 735 2.12 -19.02 -33.79
C GLY A 735 0.64 -19.22 -34.15
N ASP A 736 -0.13 -19.91 -33.31
CA ASP A 736 -1.59 -20.08 -33.45
C ASP A 736 -2.42 -18.91 -32.87
N GLY A 737 -1.76 -17.87 -32.35
CA GLY A 737 -2.37 -16.71 -31.73
C GLY A 737 -2.90 -16.96 -30.31
N LYS A 738 -2.74 -18.15 -29.73
CA LYS A 738 -3.19 -18.44 -28.36
C LYS A 738 -2.13 -18.01 -27.34
N PRO A 739 -2.54 -17.59 -26.12
CA PRO A 739 -1.58 -17.33 -25.05
C PRO A 739 -0.79 -18.58 -24.65
N LEU A 740 0.54 -18.49 -24.68
CA LEU A 740 1.48 -19.50 -24.15
C LEU A 740 1.79 -19.26 -22.67
N GLY A 741 1.71 -18.00 -22.22
CA GLY A 741 2.01 -17.66 -20.83
C GLY A 741 1.78 -16.19 -20.52
N PHE A 742 1.75 -15.91 -19.23
CA PHE A 742 1.43 -14.60 -18.67
C PHE A 742 2.55 -14.15 -17.75
N GLU A 743 2.84 -12.85 -17.78
CA GLU A 743 3.60 -12.17 -16.74
C GLU A 743 2.74 -11.08 -16.10
N ARG A 744 2.77 -10.99 -14.78
CA ARG A 744 2.07 -9.96 -14.01
C ARG A 744 3.07 -9.29 -13.08
N PHE A 745 2.99 -7.98 -12.91
CA PHE A 745 3.73 -7.26 -11.88
C PHE A 745 2.75 -6.45 -11.02
N GLU A 746 2.61 -6.76 -9.74
CA GLU A 746 1.69 -6.07 -8.83
C GLU A 746 2.14 -6.13 -7.38
N GLY A 747 1.90 -5.05 -6.64
CA GLY A 747 2.32 -4.97 -5.24
C GLY A 747 3.82 -5.20 -5.07
N GLY A 748 4.61 -4.81 -6.07
CA GLY A 748 6.06 -5.05 -6.15
C GLY A 748 6.47 -6.46 -6.56
N ARG A 749 5.54 -7.40 -6.76
CA ARG A 749 5.85 -8.80 -7.08
C ARG A 749 5.65 -9.07 -8.55
N LYS A 750 6.58 -9.81 -9.16
CA LYS A 750 6.44 -10.34 -10.51
C LYS A 750 6.02 -11.81 -10.45
N TRP A 751 5.02 -12.20 -11.23
CA TRP A 751 4.65 -13.59 -11.48
C TRP A 751 4.85 -13.91 -12.94
N ARG A 752 5.38 -15.10 -13.21
CA ARG A 752 5.37 -15.71 -14.53
C ARG A 752 4.69 -17.07 -14.42
N TYR A 753 3.66 -17.31 -15.21
CA TYR A 753 2.88 -18.54 -15.15
C TYR A 753 2.25 -18.89 -16.48
N ALA A 754 1.92 -20.17 -16.63
CA ALA A 754 1.10 -20.71 -17.70
C ALA A 754 -0.21 -21.23 -17.12
N LEU A 755 -1.20 -21.44 -17.99
CA LEU A 755 -2.49 -22.01 -17.63
C LEU A 755 -2.57 -23.45 -18.13
N GLU A 756 -2.46 -24.41 -17.22
CA GLU A 756 -2.65 -25.82 -17.53
C GLU A 756 -4.13 -26.17 -17.47
N ARG A 757 -4.67 -26.70 -18.56
CA ARG A 757 -6.10 -26.94 -18.72
C ARG A 757 -6.43 -28.43 -18.72
N SER A 758 -7.39 -28.82 -17.89
CA SER A 758 -8.15 -30.06 -17.99
C SER A 758 -9.60 -29.76 -18.42
N THR A 759 -10.43 -30.80 -18.51
CA THR A 759 -11.82 -30.70 -18.98
C THR A 759 -12.66 -29.68 -18.20
N ASP A 760 -12.49 -29.59 -16.89
CA ASP A 760 -13.30 -28.78 -15.96
C ASP A 760 -12.46 -27.86 -15.06
N ARG A 761 -11.13 -27.92 -15.16
CA ARG A 761 -10.21 -27.18 -14.30
C ARG A 761 -9.12 -26.49 -15.11
N THR A 762 -8.71 -25.31 -14.67
CA THR A 762 -7.55 -24.58 -15.16
C THR A 762 -6.68 -24.23 -13.97
N ARG A 763 -5.40 -24.62 -14.02
CA ARG A 763 -4.43 -24.36 -12.96
C ARG A 763 -3.42 -23.33 -13.46
N ALA A 764 -3.23 -22.26 -12.68
CA ALA A 764 -2.12 -21.34 -12.90
C ALA A 764 -0.85 -21.95 -12.31
N VAL A 765 0.08 -22.33 -13.19
CA VAL A 765 1.34 -23.01 -12.81
C VAL A 765 2.51 -22.08 -13.06
N ARG A 766 3.38 -21.92 -12.06
CA ARG A 766 4.56 -21.06 -12.22
C ARG A 766 5.49 -21.61 -13.30
N VAL A 767 6.00 -20.70 -14.14
CA VAL A 767 7.00 -21.06 -15.15
C VAL A 767 8.32 -20.43 -14.73
N GLU A 768 9.35 -21.26 -14.55
CA GLU A 768 10.70 -20.78 -14.28
C GLU A 768 11.22 -19.96 -15.47
N SER A 769 11.93 -18.88 -15.18
CA SER A 769 12.64 -18.16 -16.24
C SER A 769 13.78 -19.03 -16.75
N ALA A 770 13.95 -19.12 -18.07
CA ALA A 770 15.30 -19.25 -18.59
C ALA A 770 16.11 -18.05 -18.04
N ALA A 771 17.27 -18.30 -17.45
CA ALA A 771 18.13 -17.24 -16.97
C ALA A 771 18.35 -16.25 -18.13
N ASP A 772 18.03 -14.97 -17.91
CA ASP A 772 18.19 -13.95 -18.95
C ASP A 772 19.67 -13.94 -19.38
N PRO A 773 20.01 -14.39 -20.61
CA PRO A 773 21.39 -14.51 -21.05
C PRO A 773 22.00 -13.12 -21.33
N THR A 774 21.21 -12.05 -21.29
CA THR A 774 21.68 -10.67 -21.43
C THR A 774 22.30 -10.15 -20.12
N GLN A 775 23.22 -10.92 -19.54
CA GLN A 775 24.19 -10.34 -18.63
C GLN A 775 25.01 -9.33 -19.43
N SER A 776 24.79 -8.04 -19.16
CA SER A 776 25.62 -6.99 -19.74
C SER A 776 27.07 -7.30 -19.39
N THR A 777 27.89 -7.58 -20.40
CA THR A 777 29.31 -7.81 -20.20
C THR A 777 29.91 -6.48 -19.75
N VAL A 778 30.19 -6.38 -18.45
CA VAL A 778 30.85 -5.21 -17.88
C VAL A 778 32.16 -5.01 -18.64
N PRO A 779 32.39 -3.84 -19.26
CA PRO A 779 33.64 -3.57 -19.96
C PRO A 779 34.81 -3.78 -19.00
N SER A 780 35.85 -4.48 -19.44
CA SER A 780 37.06 -4.72 -18.64
C SER A 780 37.86 -3.44 -18.40
N THR A 781 37.61 -2.38 -19.18
CA THR A 781 38.26 -1.07 -19.04
C THR A 781 37.26 0.02 -19.43
N ILE A 782 37.03 0.96 -18.50
CA ILE A 782 36.19 2.14 -18.70
C ILE A 782 37.10 3.36 -18.60
N GLU A 783 37.07 4.23 -19.60
CA GLU A 783 37.76 5.51 -19.54
C GLU A 783 37.04 6.43 -18.56
N LEU A 784 37.74 6.83 -17.49
CA LEU A 784 37.20 7.69 -16.45
C LEU A 784 37.74 9.12 -16.59
N PRO A 785 36.88 10.15 -16.53
CA PRO A 785 37.31 11.54 -16.42
C PRO A 785 38.21 11.78 -15.21
N ALA A 786 39.05 12.81 -15.27
CA ALA A 786 39.82 13.26 -14.12
C ALA A 786 38.89 13.63 -12.96
N GLY A 787 39.30 13.32 -11.73
CA GLY A 787 38.51 13.57 -10.51
C GLY A 787 37.39 12.55 -10.26
N LEU A 788 37.10 11.61 -11.17
CA LEU A 788 36.09 10.58 -10.96
C LEU A 788 36.74 9.23 -10.61
N ALA A 789 36.31 8.66 -9.49
CA ALA A 789 36.53 7.25 -9.16
C ALA A 789 35.23 6.45 -9.33
N LEU A 790 35.37 5.17 -9.61
CA LEU A 790 34.28 4.23 -9.82
C LEU A 790 34.35 3.11 -8.79
N LEU A 791 33.26 2.90 -8.05
CA LEU A 791 33.05 1.77 -7.15
C LEU A 791 32.06 0.79 -7.78
N ARG A 792 32.52 -0.45 -7.98
CA ARG A 792 31.69 -1.58 -8.39
C ARG A 792 31.52 -2.55 -7.24
N ILE A 793 30.30 -3.05 -7.11
CA ILE A 793 29.94 -4.08 -6.14
C ILE A 793 29.80 -5.40 -6.91
N ASP A 794 30.82 -6.25 -6.79
CA ASP A 794 30.80 -7.59 -7.33
C ASP A 794 30.25 -8.56 -6.28
N PRO A 795 29.13 -9.25 -6.53
CA PRO A 795 28.76 -10.38 -5.71
C PRO A 795 29.80 -11.48 -5.97
N GLY A 796 30.83 -11.58 -5.11
CA GLY A 796 31.91 -12.55 -5.28
C GLY A 796 31.35 -13.95 -5.42
N GLY A 797 31.68 -14.64 -6.52
CA GLY A 797 31.28 -16.02 -6.78
C GLY A 797 29.77 -16.25 -6.90
N GLY A 798 29.16 -15.79 -8.00
CA GLY A 798 27.87 -16.31 -8.46
C GLY A 798 26.64 -15.86 -7.65
N GLY A 799 26.35 -14.56 -7.59
CA GLY A 799 25.00 -14.05 -7.29
C GLY A 799 24.35 -14.43 -5.96
N ASP A 800 25.03 -15.18 -5.09
CA ASP A 800 24.44 -15.76 -3.90
C ASP A 800 24.46 -14.76 -2.71
N PRO A 801 23.29 -14.26 -2.27
CA PRO A 801 23.18 -13.40 -1.09
C PRO A 801 23.56 -14.10 0.23
N SER A 802 23.83 -15.41 0.24
CA SER A 802 24.30 -16.18 1.39
C SER A 802 25.80 -16.02 1.69
N THR A 803 26.58 -15.47 0.76
CA THR A 803 28.03 -15.31 0.89
C THR A 803 28.43 -14.34 2.03
N PRO A 804 29.46 -14.68 2.85
CA PRO A 804 29.87 -13.85 4.01
C PRO A 804 30.63 -12.57 3.64
N SER A 805 31.07 -12.44 2.39
CA SER A 805 31.84 -11.29 1.87
C SER A 805 31.26 -10.77 0.55
N VAL A 806 31.48 -9.50 0.28
CA VAL A 806 31.10 -8.79 -0.95
C VAL A 806 32.38 -8.32 -1.64
N GLY A 807 32.52 -8.58 -2.94
CA GLY A 807 33.63 -8.08 -3.72
C GLY A 807 33.42 -6.59 -4.01
N LEU A 808 34.41 -5.76 -3.72
CA LEU A 808 34.43 -4.35 -4.10
C LEU A 808 35.58 -4.13 -5.07
N ARG A 809 35.30 -3.44 -6.17
CA ARG A 809 36.31 -3.02 -7.15
C ARG A 809 36.29 -1.50 -7.26
N LEU A 810 37.44 -0.87 -7.05
CA LEU A 810 37.65 0.56 -7.23
C LEU A 810 38.53 0.80 -8.45
N GLN A 811 38.16 1.78 -9.28
CA GLN A 811 38.92 2.22 -10.45
C GLN A 811 38.94 3.75 -10.51
N ALA A 812 40.08 4.36 -10.83
CA ALA A 812 40.21 5.79 -11.11
C ALA A 812 41.03 6.00 -12.39
N SER A 813 41.03 7.23 -12.91
CA SER A 813 41.79 7.58 -14.12
C SER A 813 43.30 7.39 -13.89
N GLY A 814 43.96 6.63 -14.76
CA GLY A 814 45.41 6.39 -14.68
C GLY A 814 45.86 5.42 -13.58
N THR A 815 44.95 4.82 -12.81
CA THR A 815 45.27 3.85 -11.75
C THR A 815 44.85 2.43 -12.16
N GLY A 816 45.56 1.41 -11.68
CA GLY A 816 45.09 0.01 -11.80
C GLY A 816 43.81 -0.24 -11.00
N ASN A 817 43.11 -1.35 -11.28
CA ASN A 817 41.96 -1.77 -10.50
C ASN A 817 42.39 -2.20 -9.09
N LEU A 818 41.67 -1.71 -8.07
CA LEU A 818 41.82 -2.16 -6.69
C LEU A 818 40.67 -3.09 -6.34
N ASP A 819 40.96 -4.38 -6.20
CA ASP A 819 39.98 -5.43 -5.87
C ASP A 819 40.11 -5.85 -4.41
N ALA A 820 38.98 -5.93 -3.70
CA ALA A 820 38.94 -6.35 -2.31
C ALA A 820 37.73 -7.24 -2.00
N MET A 821 37.94 -8.37 -1.35
CA MET A 821 36.86 -9.15 -0.73
C MET A 821 36.55 -8.56 0.64
N THR A 822 35.46 -7.80 0.72
CA THR A 822 35.07 -7.05 1.92
C THR A 822 34.08 -7.87 2.74
N PRO A 823 34.32 -8.12 4.03
CA PRO A 823 33.34 -8.80 4.88
C PRO A 823 32.00 -8.08 4.86
N ARG A 824 30.89 -8.82 4.72
CA ARG A 824 29.54 -8.24 4.55
C ARG A 824 29.15 -7.31 5.70
N TRP A 825 29.57 -7.63 6.93
CA TRP A 825 29.28 -6.79 8.09
C TRP A 825 29.89 -5.37 7.98
N VAL A 826 31.01 -5.20 7.26
CA VAL A 826 31.60 -3.87 6.97
C VAL A 826 30.68 -3.05 6.07
N VAL A 827 30.14 -3.68 5.02
CA VAL A 827 29.20 -3.01 4.10
C VAL A 827 27.85 -2.74 4.78
N GLN A 828 27.41 -3.62 5.69
CA GLN A 828 26.24 -3.35 6.52
C GLN A 828 26.46 -2.16 7.46
N ARG A 829 27.65 -2.02 8.09
CA ARG A 829 28.01 -0.83 8.89
C ARG A 829 27.96 0.45 8.06
N LEU A 830 28.51 0.41 6.84
CA LEU A 830 28.42 1.52 5.89
C LEU A 830 26.96 1.92 5.69
N VAL A 831 26.12 0.99 5.23
CA VAL A 831 24.72 1.26 4.85
C VAL A 831 23.83 1.69 6.02
N MET A 832 24.05 1.14 7.22
CA MET A 832 23.35 1.60 8.42
C MET A 832 23.73 3.05 8.78
N GLY A 833 24.94 3.50 8.44
CA GLY A 833 25.42 4.83 8.79
C GLY A 833 25.98 4.91 10.22
N ARG A 834 26.77 5.97 10.50
CA ARG A 834 27.39 6.19 11.81
C ARG A 834 26.42 6.19 12.99
N GLN A 835 25.18 6.61 12.78
CA GLN A 835 24.18 6.71 13.85
C GLN A 835 23.74 5.34 14.41
N ALA A 836 23.99 4.26 13.67
CA ALA A 836 23.67 2.89 14.07
C ALA A 836 24.92 1.98 14.07
N ASP A 837 26.12 2.55 13.89
CA ASP A 837 27.38 1.82 13.99
C ASP A 837 27.79 1.70 15.46
N LEU A 838 28.01 0.46 15.91
CA LEU A 838 28.37 0.16 17.30
C LEU A 838 29.87 -0.02 17.50
N ALA A 839 30.65 -0.06 16.42
CA ALA A 839 32.09 -0.26 16.51
C ALA A 839 32.80 0.96 17.11
N HIS A 840 33.88 0.71 17.84
CA HIS A 840 34.73 1.77 18.40
C HIS A 840 35.67 2.39 17.36
N ASP A 841 35.99 1.66 16.29
CA ASP A 841 36.80 2.15 15.18
C ASP A 841 35.88 2.82 14.14
N PRO A 842 35.96 4.16 13.97
CA PRO A 842 35.15 4.89 13.01
C PRO A 842 35.66 4.75 11.57
N SER A 843 36.76 4.04 11.33
CA SER A 843 37.25 3.81 9.97
C SER A 843 36.46 2.71 9.27
N LEU A 844 36.21 2.90 7.98
CA LEU A 844 35.74 1.87 7.06
C LEU A 844 36.86 1.64 6.04
N PRO A 845 37.79 0.70 6.30
CA PRO A 845 38.99 0.53 5.51
C PRO A 845 38.67 0.39 4.01
N GLY A 846 39.31 1.23 3.19
CA GLY A 846 39.12 1.23 1.74
C GLY A 846 37.86 1.94 1.22
N ILE A 847 37.03 2.51 2.10
CA ILE A 847 35.79 3.22 1.73
C ILE A 847 35.77 4.64 2.31
N ALA A 848 36.12 4.80 3.58
CA ALA A 848 36.18 6.09 4.27
C ALA A 848 37.38 6.12 5.24
N PRO A 849 38.51 6.73 4.86
CA PRO A 849 38.77 7.45 3.60
C PRO A 849 39.04 6.48 2.42
N LEU A 850 39.00 7.01 1.20
CA LEU A 850 39.39 6.26 0.00
C LEU A 850 40.91 5.97 0.01
N PRO A 851 41.36 4.88 -0.66
CA PRO A 851 42.79 4.58 -0.79
C PRO A 851 43.56 5.73 -1.47
N PRO A 852 44.71 6.17 -0.92
CA PRO A 852 45.54 7.21 -1.55
C PRO A 852 46.02 6.86 -2.96
N ALA A 853 46.08 5.57 -3.29
CA ALA A 853 46.43 5.07 -4.61
C ALA A 853 45.45 5.50 -5.72
N LEU A 854 44.25 6.01 -5.38
CA LEU A 854 43.29 6.53 -6.36
C LEU A 854 43.59 7.98 -6.80
N GLY A 855 44.57 8.65 -6.17
CA GLY A 855 44.90 10.04 -6.47
C GLY A 855 43.83 11.04 -5.99
N ASP A 856 43.78 12.20 -6.66
CA ASP A 856 42.83 13.28 -6.34
C ASP A 856 41.43 12.95 -6.89
N VAL A 857 40.60 12.35 -6.04
CA VAL A 857 39.20 11.99 -6.36
C VAL A 857 38.27 13.10 -5.88
N GLU A 858 37.62 13.79 -6.82
CA GLU A 858 36.54 14.75 -6.54
C GLU A 858 35.21 14.03 -6.25
N SER A 859 34.91 12.90 -6.90
CA SER A 859 33.66 12.17 -6.67
C SER A 859 33.79 10.67 -6.89
N LEU A 860 32.95 9.91 -6.19
CA LEU A 860 32.87 8.45 -6.31
C LEU A 860 31.54 8.04 -6.93
N MET A 861 31.58 7.47 -8.13
CA MET A 861 30.40 6.91 -8.77
C MET A 861 30.23 5.45 -8.38
N VAL A 862 29.06 5.08 -7.87
CA VAL A 862 28.69 3.69 -7.57
C VAL A 862 27.89 3.13 -8.75
N LEU A 863 28.33 2.01 -9.32
CA LEU A 863 27.64 1.31 -10.40
C LEU A 863 27.34 -0.14 -10.03
N GLY A 864 26.10 -0.55 -10.28
CA GLY A 864 25.65 -1.95 -10.17
C GLY A 864 25.99 -2.76 -11.42
N ARG A 865 26.00 -4.10 -11.28
CA ARG A 865 26.33 -5.05 -12.35
C ARG A 865 25.43 -4.87 -13.58
N ASP A 866 24.13 -4.74 -13.31
CA ASP A 866 23.12 -4.33 -14.27
C ASP A 866 22.86 -2.85 -14.00
N ALA A 867 23.36 -1.98 -14.87
CA ALA A 867 23.14 -0.55 -14.72
C ALA A 867 21.62 -0.27 -14.56
N VAL A 868 21.24 0.69 -13.70
CA VAL A 868 19.89 0.87 -13.08
C VAL A 868 18.77 1.24 -14.09
N LYS A 869 18.92 0.95 -15.37
CA LYS A 869 18.00 1.30 -16.46
C LYS A 869 16.70 0.51 -16.48
N ARG A 870 16.73 -0.75 -16.03
CA ARG A 870 15.59 -1.66 -16.22
C ARG A 870 14.49 -1.37 -15.21
N ARG A 871 13.24 -1.47 -15.68
CA ARG A 871 12.06 -1.17 -14.88
C ARG A 871 11.67 -2.35 -13.97
N PRO A 872 10.97 -2.14 -12.84
CA PRO A 872 10.67 -3.22 -11.90
C PRO A 872 9.89 -4.39 -12.49
N TRP A 873 9.09 -4.15 -13.53
CA TRP A 873 8.33 -5.18 -14.26
C TRP A 873 9.14 -5.88 -15.36
N GLU A 874 10.27 -5.31 -15.80
CA GLU A 874 11.16 -5.88 -16.82
C GLU A 874 12.10 -6.94 -16.23
N ILE A 875 12.53 -6.79 -14.97
CA ILE A 875 13.61 -7.61 -14.42
C ILE A 875 13.07 -8.80 -13.61
N ASP A 876 13.67 -9.97 -13.81
CA ASP A 876 13.59 -11.11 -12.88
C ASP A 876 14.75 -11.03 -11.87
N THR A 877 15.05 -9.84 -11.32
CA THR A 877 16.23 -9.69 -10.48
C THR A 877 16.04 -10.46 -9.19
N PRO A 878 16.98 -11.33 -8.79
CA PRO A 878 16.98 -11.87 -7.45
C PRO A 878 16.97 -10.72 -6.44
N HIS A 879 16.18 -10.82 -5.38
CA HIS A 879 16.08 -9.79 -4.36
C HIS A 879 17.47 -9.51 -3.76
N VAL A 880 18.05 -8.36 -4.09
CA VAL A 880 19.37 -7.96 -3.61
C VAL A 880 19.25 -7.39 -2.20
N ALA A 881 20.21 -7.76 -1.36
CA ALA A 881 20.36 -7.22 -0.02
C ALA A 881 20.52 -5.69 -0.05
N GLY A 882 20.00 -4.96 0.94
CA GLY A 882 20.18 -3.51 0.98
C GLY A 882 21.65 -3.07 1.02
N GLU A 883 22.52 -3.87 1.64
CA GLU A 883 23.98 -3.66 1.63
C GLU A 883 24.70 -4.04 0.33
N GLN A 884 23.97 -4.41 -0.71
CA GLN A 884 24.50 -4.70 -2.05
C GLN A 884 23.84 -3.81 -3.11
N ASP A 885 22.89 -2.96 -2.69
CA ASP A 885 22.19 -2.02 -3.55
C ASP A 885 23.09 -0.78 -3.79
N PRO A 886 23.46 -0.50 -5.05
CA PRO A 886 24.26 0.67 -5.41
C PRO A 886 23.70 1.99 -4.88
N LEU A 887 22.37 2.16 -4.89
CA LEU A 887 21.71 3.37 -4.43
C LEU A 887 21.93 3.59 -2.94
N ARG A 888 21.78 2.51 -2.16
CA ARG A 888 21.95 2.56 -0.70
C ARG A 888 23.40 2.72 -0.32
N ILE A 889 24.33 2.09 -1.04
CA ILE A 889 25.76 2.26 -0.82
C ILE A 889 26.19 3.70 -1.12
N ALA A 890 25.79 4.28 -2.25
CA ALA A 890 26.13 5.66 -2.58
C ALA A 890 25.56 6.65 -1.56
N ALA A 891 24.27 6.51 -1.20
CA ALA A 891 23.65 7.33 -0.16
C ALA A 891 24.34 7.19 1.19
N ALA A 892 24.77 5.98 1.55
CA ALA A 892 25.48 5.71 2.77
C ALA A 892 26.89 6.32 2.80
N ILE A 893 27.63 6.26 1.69
CA ILE A 893 28.94 6.88 1.56
C ILE A 893 28.82 8.40 1.79
N ASN A 894 27.84 9.06 1.17
CA ASN A 894 27.56 10.48 1.40
C ASN A 894 27.28 10.76 2.88
N ALA A 895 26.38 9.99 3.50
CA ALA A 895 26.06 10.17 4.91
C ALA A 895 27.27 9.95 5.84
N TRP A 896 28.25 9.13 5.45
CA TRP A 896 29.48 8.90 6.20
C TRP A 896 30.50 10.02 6.02
N TRP A 897 30.64 10.57 4.81
CA TRP A 897 31.56 11.68 4.51
C TRP A 897 31.07 13.03 5.03
N ASP A 898 29.75 13.25 5.02
CA ASP A 898 29.13 14.46 5.57
C ASP A 898 29.08 14.48 7.11
N ALA A 899 29.44 13.38 7.77
CA ALA A 899 29.35 13.28 9.22
C ALA A 899 30.40 14.18 9.91
N PRO A 900 30.04 14.88 11.01
CA PRO A 900 30.99 15.66 11.80
C PRO A 900 32.21 14.83 12.21
N GLY A 901 33.41 15.40 12.04
CA GLY A 901 34.68 14.72 12.36
C GLY A 901 35.06 13.60 11.38
N ALA A 902 34.43 13.51 10.20
CA ALA A 902 34.94 12.69 9.11
C ALA A 902 36.31 13.20 8.63
N LEU A 903 37.16 12.27 8.19
CA LEU A 903 38.42 12.59 7.50
C LEU A 903 38.10 13.29 6.17
N PRO A 904 39.02 14.12 5.62
CA PRO A 904 38.82 14.75 4.32
C PRO A 904 38.46 13.68 3.28
N ALA A 905 37.30 13.87 2.66
CA ALA A 905 36.69 12.95 1.73
C ALA A 905 36.54 13.63 0.36
N PRO A 906 36.32 12.85 -0.72
CA PRO A 906 35.88 13.40 -2.00
C PRO A 906 34.65 14.30 -1.83
N GLY A 907 34.43 15.18 -2.80
CA GLY A 907 33.26 16.05 -2.87
C GLY A 907 31.93 15.33 -2.73
N GLY A 908 31.78 14.06 -3.13
CA GLY A 908 30.57 13.27 -2.87
C GLY A 908 30.51 11.96 -3.65
N ALA A 909 29.56 11.10 -3.30
CA ALA A 909 29.22 9.87 -4.00
C ALA A 909 27.95 10.05 -4.84
N VAL A 910 27.97 9.48 -6.04
CA VAL A 910 26.90 9.57 -7.04
C VAL A 910 26.57 8.17 -7.56
N VAL A 911 25.44 8.03 -8.24
CA VAL A 911 25.03 6.77 -8.87
C VAL A 911 25.20 6.91 -10.38
N GLY A 912 25.87 5.94 -11.00
CA GLY A 912 25.84 5.83 -12.46
C GLY A 912 24.60 5.04 -12.90
N VAL A 913 23.99 5.46 -14.00
CA VAL A 913 22.88 4.72 -14.65
C VAL A 913 23.35 3.81 -15.78
N ASP A 914 24.58 3.99 -16.28
CA ASP A 914 25.15 3.24 -17.40
C ASP A 914 26.68 3.36 -17.46
N TRP A 915 27.36 2.24 -17.74
CA TRP A 915 28.82 2.19 -17.76
C TRP A 915 29.47 3.10 -18.82
N ALA A 916 28.83 3.33 -19.97
CA ALA A 916 29.44 4.05 -21.09
C ALA A 916 29.16 5.56 -21.05
N SER A 917 27.97 5.95 -20.59
CA SER A 917 27.50 7.34 -20.66
C SER A 917 27.57 8.08 -19.33
N SER A 918 27.44 7.41 -18.18
CA SER A 918 27.42 8.08 -16.88
C SER A 918 28.69 8.88 -16.57
N PRO A 919 29.93 8.37 -16.78
CA PRO A 919 31.13 9.16 -16.55
C PRO A 919 31.20 10.43 -17.41
N LYS A 920 30.79 10.32 -18.68
CA LYS A 920 30.76 11.46 -19.61
C LYS A 920 29.69 12.48 -19.21
N ARG A 921 28.50 12.01 -18.82
CA ARG A 921 27.43 12.89 -18.37
C ARG A 921 27.81 13.61 -17.08
N TRP A 922 28.40 12.89 -16.11
CA TRP A 922 28.96 13.47 -14.90
C TRP A 922 29.95 14.58 -15.23
N ALA A 923 30.90 14.35 -16.14
CA ALA A 923 31.91 15.35 -16.53
C ALA A 923 31.30 16.59 -17.21
N ALA A 924 30.23 16.40 -18.01
CA ALA A 924 29.54 17.47 -18.72
C ALA A 924 28.51 18.23 -17.87
N ALA A 925 28.15 17.72 -16.68
CA ALA A 925 27.14 18.33 -15.85
C ALA A 925 27.57 19.71 -15.33
N PRO A 926 26.65 20.70 -15.29
CA PRO A 926 27.00 22.03 -14.84
C PRO A 926 27.29 22.03 -13.34
N ARG A 927 28.17 22.93 -12.91
CA ARG A 927 28.34 23.24 -11.49
C ARG A 927 27.25 24.22 -11.06
N PRO A 928 26.46 23.94 -10.00
CA PRO A 928 25.46 24.87 -9.51
C PRO A 928 26.08 26.22 -9.14
N GLY A 929 25.38 27.32 -9.44
CA GLY A 929 25.76 28.65 -8.96
C GLY A 929 25.42 28.87 -7.49
N ASP A 930 25.44 30.12 -7.05
CA ASP A 930 24.98 30.53 -5.71
C ASP A 930 23.44 30.52 -5.56
N LYS A 931 22.73 30.31 -6.68
CA LYS A 931 21.26 30.31 -6.76
C LYS A 931 20.72 29.04 -7.41
N ALA A 932 19.58 28.58 -6.92
CA ALA A 932 18.78 27.51 -7.48
C ALA A 932 17.28 27.84 -7.39
N LEU A 933 16.49 27.23 -8.28
CA LEU A 933 15.03 27.38 -8.29
C LEU A 933 14.40 26.31 -7.38
N LEU A 934 13.64 26.74 -6.36
CA LEU A 934 12.79 25.85 -5.59
C LEU A 934 11.36 25.88 -6.14
N VAL A 935 10.86 24.72 -6.56
CA VAL A 935 9.50 24.53 -7.07
C VAL A 935 8.66 23.85 -6.00
N LEU A 936 7.61 24.54 -5.56
CA LEU A 936 6.59 24.07 -4.61
C LEU A 936 5.21 24.15 -5.30
N PRO A 937 4.78 23.11 -6.04
CA PRO A 937 3.54 23.19 -6.80
C PRO A 937 2.33 23.38 -5.88
N ALA A 938 1.46 24.34 -6.19
CA ALA A 938 0.35 24.71 -5.32
C ALA A 938 -0.67 23.58 -5.11
N ASP A 939 -0.85 22.71 -6.12
CA ASP A 939 -1.72 21.54 -6.11
C ASP A 939 -1.08 20.31 -5.44
N ALA A 940 0.21 20.38 -5.12
CA ALA A 940 0.99 19.26 -4.57
C ALA A 940 1.10 19.26 -3.04
N PHE A 941 0.50 20.22 -2.35
CA PHE A 941 0.45 20.28 -0.89
C PHE A 941 -1.00 20.22 -0.42
N PRO A 942 -1.55 19.01 -0.19
CA PRO A 942 -2.88 18.89 0.39
C PRO A 942 -2.93 19.63 1.73
N GLN A 943 -4.14 20.04 2.16
CA GLN A 943 -4.33 20.91 3.33
C GLN A 943 -3.62 20.41 4.60
N THR A 944 -3.54 19.08 4.80
CA THR A 944 -2.77 18.44 5.90
C THR A 944 -1.30 18.84 5.95
N THR A 945 -0.75 19.31 4.83
CA THR A 945 0.66 19.68 4.63
C THR A 945 0.85 21.13 4.19
N HIS A 946 -0.21 21.95 4.18
CA HIS A 946 -0.10 23.34 3.69
C HIS A 946 0.88 24.19 4.53
N GLY A 947 0.87 24.02 5.85
CA GLY A 947 1.86 24.64 6.73
C GLY A 947 3.29 24.17 6.49
N LEU A 948 3.50 23.00 5.88
CA LEU A 948 4.82 22.53 5.49
C LEU A 948 5.33 23.29 4.27
N ALA A 949 4.51 23.52 3.23
CA ALA A 949 4.91 24.30 2.06
C ALA A 949 5.44 25.69 2.45
N THR A 950 4.75 26.36 3.37
CA THR A 950 5.16 27.67 3.90
C THR A 950 6.52 27.59 4.59
N ARG A 951 6.71 26.62 5.50
CA ARG A 951 8.01 26.41 6.18
C ARG A 951 9.14 26.06 5.22
N LEU A 952 8.87 25.32 4.14
CA LEU A 952 9.87 25.00 3.11
C LEU A 952 10.28 26.25 2.33
N ALA A 953 9.31 27.10 1.98
CA ALA A 953 9.57 28.38 1.30
C ALA A 953 10.39 29.32 2.19
N GLU A 954 10.05 29.44 3.48
CA GLU A 954 10.78 30.26 4.46
C GLU A 954 12.21 29.76 4.69
N ALA A 955 12.42 28.44 4.66
CA ALA A 955 13.76 27.86 4.81
C ALA A 955 14.66 28.06 3.58
N TRP A 956 14.09 28.42 2.43
CA TRP A 956 14.82 28.56 1.17
C TRP A 956 15.31 29.99 0.94
N THR A 957 16.61 30.21 1.12
CA THR A 957 17.23 31.53 0.94
C THR A 957 18.14 31.63 -0.30
N ALA A 958 18.31 30.52 -1.04
CA ALA A 958 19.28 30.41 -2.15
C ALA A 958 18.64 30.58 -3.53
N GLY A 959 17.70 31.49 -3.69
CA GLY A 959 17.10 31.80 -4.99
C GLY A 959 15.58 31.94 -4.94
N ARG A 960 14.95 31.81 -6.11
CA ARG A 960 13.50 32.00 -6.29
C ARG A 960 12.73 30.77 -5.81
N VAL A 961 11.57 31.00 -5.19
CA VAL A 961 10.53 29.99 -4.93
C VAL A 961 9.40 30.20 -5.94
N SER A 962 8.95 29.14 -6.59
CA SER A 962 7.91 29.20 -7.62
C SER A 962 6.92 28.04 -7.48
N ALA A 963 5.66 28.27 -7.85
CA ALA A 963 4.66 27.19 -8.00
C ALA A 963 4.81 26.41 -9.31
N GLN A 964 5.54 26.96 -10.29
CA GLN A 964 5.78 26.37 -11.60
C GLN A 964 7.28 26.28 -11.90
N ALA A 965 7.69 25.22 -12.58
CA ALA A 965 9.05 25.08 -13.05
C ALA A 965 9.25 25.92 -14.32
N ASP A 966 9.56 27.20 -14.18
CA ASP A 966 9.95 28.08 -15.28
C ASP A 966 11.44 28.45 -15.12
N PRO A 967 12.36 27.59 -15.59
CA PRO A 967 13.77 27.71 -15.27
C PRO A 967 14.48 28.48 -16.39
N SER A 968 14.50 29.81 -16.36
CA SER A 968 15.25 30.55 -17.38
C SER A 968 16.76 30.49 -17.12
N ASP A 969 17.22 30.84 -15.90
CA ASP A 969 18.67 31.09 -15.66
C ASP A 969 19.33 30.14 -14.65
N GLU A 970 18.59 29.50 -13.76
CA GLU A 970 19.20 28.61 -12.74
C GLU A 970 19.62 27.26 -13.35
N SER A 971 20.84 26.80 -13.03
CA SER A 971 21.38 25.50 -13.47
C SER A 971 20.90 24.32 -12.63
N LEU A 972 20.36 24.59 -11.43
CA LEU A 972 19.79 23.62 -10.50
C LEU A 972 18.32 23.96 -10.21
N VAL A 973 17.44 22.99 -10.43
CA VAL A 973 16.01 23.06 -10.11
C VAL A 973 15.69 21.99 -9.07
N ILE A 974 15.07 22.38 -7.96
CA ILE A 974 14.66 21.48 -6.88
C ILE A 974 13.14 21.48 -6.80
N VAL A 975 12.51 20.31 -6.95
CA VAL A 975 11.07 20.13 -6.84
C VAL A 975 10.75 19.40 -5.55
N VAL A 976 9.98 20.02 -4.66
CA VAL A 976 9.52 19.40 -3.41
C VAL A 976 8.00 19.34 -3.41
N SER A 977 7.45 18.16 -3.09
CA SER A 977 6.04 17.87 -3.26
C SER A 977 5.53 16.95 -2.15
N ALA A 978 4.28 17.14 -1.73
CA ALA A 978 3.55 16.24 -0.83
C ALA A 978 2.41 15.49 -1.57
N GLU A 979 2.42 15.49 -2.90
CA GLU A 979 1.51 14.69 -3.72
C GLU A 979 1.89 13.20 -3.66
N ALA A 980 1.01 12.32 -4.15
CA ALA A 980 1.32 10.90 -4.20
C ALA A 980 2.60 10.64 -5.05
N PRO A 981 3.44 9.64 -4.70
CA PRO A 981 4.73 9.45 -5.38
C PRO A 981 4.62 9.22 -6.90
N GLY A 982 3.52 8.64 -7.38
CA GLY A 982 3.28 8.43 -8.80
C GLY A 982 2.98 9.72 -9.59
N PRO A 983 1.99 10.55 -9.18
CA PRO A 983 1.80 11.88 -9.74
C PRO A 983 3.05 12.76 -9.65
N PHE A 984 3.79 12.69 -8.54
CA PHE A 984 5.08 13.37 -8.39
C PHE A 984 6.11 12.94 -9.44
N ALA A 985 6.25 11.63 -9.66
CA ALA A 985 7.17 11.09 -10.65
C ALA A 985 6.78 11.52 -12.09
N THR A 986 5.48 11.51 -12.41
CA THR A 986 4.98 12.05 -13.68
C THR A 986 5.30 13.53 -13.84
N ARG A 987 5.11 14.33 -12.78
CA ARG A 987 5.43 15.77 -12.79
C ARG A 987 6.93 16.01 -12.97
N LEU A 988 7.77 15.25 -12.27
CA LEU A 988 9.22 15.37 -12.37
C LEU A 988 9.70 15.06 -13.80
N ARG A 989 9.14 14.02 -14.44
CA ARG A 989 9.42 13.71 -15.84
C ARG A 989 8.96 14.83 -16.77
N ALA A 990 7.73 15.33 -16.61
CA ALA A 990 7.20 16.42 -17.42
C ALA A 990 8.04 17.70 -17.31
N ILE A 991 8.61 17.98 -16.13
CA ILE A 991 9.57 19.07 -15.95
C ILE A 991 10.87 18.78 -16.71
N ALA A 992 11.42 17.57 -16.59
CA ALA A 992 12.66 17.18 -17.26
C ALA A 992 12.58 17.19 -18.80
N GLU A 993 11.39 16.92 -19.37
CA GLU A 993 11.13 16.92 -20.81
C GLU A 993 11.09 18.34 -21.42
N ARG A 994 11.00 19.40 -20.59
CA ARG A 994 10.92 20.78 -21.10
C ARG A 994 12.24 21.18 -21.76
N PRO A 995 12.23 21.86 -22.93
CA PRO A 995 13.45 22.28 -23.62
C PRO A 995 14.41 23.10 -22.76
N GLU A 996 13.87 23.91 -21.85
CA GLU A 996 14.62 24.79 -20.94
C GLU A 996 15.45 24.00 -19.90
N MET A 997 15.13 22.72 -19.68
CA MET A 997 15.86 21.83 -18.77
C MET A 997 17.09 21.16 -19.41
N LYS A 998 17.31 21.34 -20.72
CA LYS A 998 18.47 20.78 -21.42
C LYS A 998 19.78 21.25 -20.76
N GLY A 999 20.61 20.29 -20.35
CA GLY A 999 21.89 20.55 -19.70
C GLY A 999 21.79 21.04 -18.26
N LYS A 1000 20.60 21.06 -17.64
CA LYS A 1000 20.39 21.47 -16.24
C LYS A 1000 20.33 20.26 -15.29
N LEU A 1001 20.51 20.52 -14.00
CA LEU A 1001 20.35 19.55 -12.92
C LEU A 1001 18.93 19.63 -12.35
N LEU A 1002 18.29 18.47 -12.17
CA LEU A 1002 16.94 18.37 -11.62
C LEU A 1002 16.94 17.52 -10.35
N ALA A 1003 16.53 18.09 -9.23
CA ALA A 1003 16.35 17.37 -7.97
C ALA A 1003 14.86 17.23 -7.62
N GLY A 1004 14.47 16.06 -7.12
CA GLY A 1004 13.10 15.74 -6.72
C GLY A 1004 13.01 15.19 -5.30
N TRP A 1005 12.07 15.70 -4.50
CA TRP A 1005 11.77 15.21 -3.16
C TRP A 1005 10.25 14.99 -2.95
N SER A 1006 9.85 13.72 -2.94
CA SER A 1006 8.49 13.31 -2.53
C SER A 1006 8.41 13.17 -1.01
N LEU A 1007 7.57 13.99 -0.38
CA LEU A 1007 7.32 13.98 1.07
C LEU A 1007 6.18 13.02 1.47
N ALA A 1008 5.42 12.49 0.50
CA ALA A 1008 4.34 11.55 0.74
C ALA A 1008 4.81 10.08 0.82
N GLY A 1009 6.03 9.79 0.38
CA GLY A 1009 6.60 8.45 0.37
C GLY A 1009 7.67 8.26 -0.70
N PRO A 1010 8.31 7.08 -0.76
CA PRO A 1010 9.35 6.79 -1.72
C PRO A 1010 8.81 6.73 -3.15
N VAL A 1011 9.61 7.21 -4.10
CA VAL A 1011 9.41 7.01 -5.55
C VAL A 1011 10.03 5.69 -5.99
N ARG A 1012 9.82 5.29 -7.25
CA ARG A 1012 10.53 4.16 -7.86
C ARG A 1012 12.04 4.40 -7.86
N ASP A 1013 12.80 3.34 -7.62
CA ASP A 1013 14.27 3.37 -7.60
C ASP A 1013 14.87 3.75 -8.96
N ASP A 1014 14.22 3.34 -10.04
CA ASP A 1014 14.65 3.56 -11.40
C ASP A 1014 14.09 4.85 -12.03
N LEU A 1015 13.40 5.70 -11.24
CA LEU A 1015 12.84 6.97 -11.74
C LEU A 1015 13.92 7.89 -12.33
N ALA A 1016 15.06 8.04 -11.65
CA ALA A 1016 16.15 8.89 -12.13
C ALA A 1016 16.80 8.33 -13.41
N PRO A 1017 17.19 7.03 -13.48
CA PRO A 1017 17.60 6.39 -14.73
C PRO A 1017 16.60 6.57 -15.87
N TRP A 1018 15.31 6.39 -15.60
CA TRP A 1018 14.25 6.55 -16.58
C TRP A 1018 14.16 7.98 -17.13
N ILE A 1019 14.27 9.00 -16.27
CA ILE A 1019 14.30 10.41 -16.70
C ILE A 1019 15.56 10.70 -17.53
N LEU A 1020 16.74 10.21 -17.11
CA LEU A 1020 18.01 10.46 -17.79
C LEU A 1020 18.12 9.81 -19.17
N GLU A 1021 17.41 8.70 -19.37
CA GLU A 1021 17.31 8.02 -20.66
C GLU A 1021 16.43 8.80 -21.65
N GLN A 1022 15.35 9.42 -21.17
CA GLN A 1022 14.33 10.04 -22.01
C GLN A 1022 14.53 11.54 -22.23
N THR A 1023 15.42 12.18 -21.48
CA THR A 1023 15.53 13.65 -21.46
C THR A 1023 16.98 14.14 -21.57
N ALA A 1024 17.12 15.43 -21.86
CA ALA A 1024 18.42 16.08 -22.02
C ALA A 1024 18.93 16.74 -20.72
N VAL A 1025 18.38 16.39 -19.56
CA VAL A 1025 18.90 16.87 -18.27
C VAL A 1025 20.30 16.31 -18.01
N ALA A 1026 21.15 17.11 -17.36
CA ALA A 1026 22.53 16.75 -17.08
C ALA A 1026 22.67 15.78 -15.91
N GLY A 1027 21.72 15.74 -14.99
CA GLY A 1027 21.74 14.87 -13.81
C GLY A 1027 20.43 14.96 -13.05
N VAL A 1028 20.06 13.88 -12.36
CA VAL A 1028 18.83 13.80 -11.57
C VAL A 1028 19.14 13.43 -10.12
N GLY A 1029 18.74 14.28 -9.18
CA GLY A 1029 18.87 14.04 -7.75
C GLY A 1029 17.55 13.55 -7.15
N ILE A 1030 17.53 12.42 -6.46
CA ILE A 1030 16.32 11.91 -5.78
C ILE A 1030 16.56 11.84 -4.28
N ALA A 1031 15.68 12.45 -3.50
CA ALA A 1031 15.66 12.32 -2.05
C ALA A 1031 14.73 11.19 -1.59
N GLU A 1032 15.15 10.43 -0.57
CA GLU A 1032 14.34 9.37 0.01
C GLU A 1032 13.16 9.95 0.81
N GLY A 1033 11.94 9.55 0.45
CA GLY A 1033 10.71 9.94 1.12
C GLY A 1033 10.37 9.00 2.28
N SER A 1034 10.51 9.48 3.51
CA SER A 1034 10.07 8.81 4.74
C SER A 1034 9.42 9.78 5.73
N VAL A 1035 8.74 9.24 6.76
CA VAL A 1035 8.21 10.06 7.88
C VAL A 1035 9.33 10.92 8.48
N VAL A 1036 10.55 10.37 8.63
CA VAL A 1036 11.74 11.09 9.14
C VAL A 1036 12.16 12.22 8.21
N SER A 1037 12.20 11.95 6.90
CA SER A 1037 12.56 12.94 5.89
C SER A 1037 11.62 14.16 5.94
N ARG A 1038 10.31 13.92 6.11
CA ARG A 1038 9.29 14.97 6.20
C ARG A 1038 9.46 15.85 7.44
N ARG A 1039 9.90 15.27 8.58
CA ARG A 1039 10.18 16.04 9.81
C ARG A 1039 11.31 17.05 9.61
N THR A 1040 12.35 16.62 8.90
CA THR A 1040 13.61 17.37 8.73
C THR A 1040 13.69 18.15 7.41
N ALA A 1041 12.61 18.19 6.62
CA ALA A 1041 12.63 18.71 5.27
C ALA A 1041 13.05 20.18 5.17
N ALA A 1042 12.45 21.04 6.00
CA ALA A 1042 12.77 22.47 6.05
C ALA A 1042 14.22 22.71 6.51
N GLU A 1043 14.68 21.99 7.54
CA GLU A 1043 16.05 22.09 8.03
C GLU A 1043 17.08 21.71 6.94
N ARG A 1044 16.85 20.59 6.26
CA ARG A 1044 17.72 20.11 5.17
C ARG A 1044 17.74 21.05 3.97
N LEU A 1045 16.60 21.61 3.58
CA LEU A 1045 16.55 22.65 2.54
C LEU A 1045 17.33 23.90 2.96
N GLY A 1046 17.21 24.33 4.22
CA GLY A 1046 18.01 25.44 4.74
C GLY A 1046 19.51 25.16 4.71
N THR A 1047 19.93 23.92 4.97
CA THR A 1047 21.33 23.50 4.84
C THR A 1047 21.83 23.58 3.40
N ILE A 1048 21.03 23.10 2.43
CA ILE A 1048 21.34 23.25 1.00
C ILE A 1048 21.48 24.71 0.63
N ALA A 1049 20.54 25.55 1.05
CA ALA A 1049 20.54 26.98 0.74
C ALA A 1049 21.78 27.70 1.29
N ARG A 1050 22.17 27.42 2.53
CA ARG A 1050 23.41 27.95 3.12
C ARG A 1050 24.66 27.46 2.39
N SER A 1051 24.68 26.19 1.99
CA SER A 1051 25.80 25.61 1.26
C SER A 1051 26.01 26.29 -0.10
N LEU A 1052 24.94 26.46 -0.88
CA LEU A 1052 24.95 27.17 -2.16
C LEU A 1052 25.50 28.60 -2.02
N ALA A 1053 25.06 29.33 -0.98
CA ALA A 1053 25.52 30.70 -0.73
C ALA A 1053 27.00 30.79 -0.31
N SER A 1054 27.54 29.75 0.32
CA SER A 1054 28.89 29.78 0.93
C SER A 1054 30.02 29.30 0.03
N ARG A 1055 29.75 28.45 -0.96
CA ARG A 1055 30.78 27.69 -1.70
C ARG A 1055 31.14 28.25 -3.08
N GLY A 1056 30.36 29.20 -3.61
CA GLY A 1056 30.58 29.76 -4.95
C GLY A 1056 30.36 28.74 -6.08
N ALA A 1057 30.44 29.19 -7.34
CA ALA A 1057 30.11 28.38 -8.53
C ALA A 1057 31.11 27.24 -8.87
N ALA A 1058 32.10 26.99 -8.01
CA ALA A 1058 33.18 26.04 -8.27
C ALA A 1058 32.87 24.60 -7.79
N ASP A 1059 31.85 24.40 -6.96
CA ASP A 1059 31.55 23.10 -6.36
C ASP A 1059 30.61 22.25 -7.23
N ARG A 1060 30.76 20.92 -7.14
CA ARG A 1060 29.85 19.97 -7.79
C ARG A 1060 28.59 19.77 -6.96
N VAL A 1061 27.49 19.37 -7.60
CA VAL A 1061 26.19 19.29 -6.93
C VAL A 1061 26.14 18.23 -5.83
N GLU A 1062 26.87 17.13 -6.00
CA GLU A 1062 27.03 16.05 -5.02
C GLU A 1062 27.84 16.47 -3.78
N SER A 1063 28.52 17.62 -3.83
CA SER A 1063 29.24 18.19 -2.69
C SER A 1063 28.45 19.17 -1.86
N ILE A 1064 27.22 19.45 -2.28
CA ILE A 1064 26.26 20.25 -1.52
C ILE A 1064 25.59 19.31 -0.50
N PRO A 1065 25.80 19.51 0.81
CA PRO A 1065 25.19 18.65 1.82
C PRO A 1065 23.66 18.70 1.71
N GLY A 1066 23.04 17.53 1.59
CA GLY A 1066 21.61 17.45 1.32
C GLY A 1066 21.08 16.03 1.28
N PRO A 1067 19.75 15.88 1.10
CA PRO A 1067 19.09 14.59 1.05
C PRO A 1067 19.15 13.91 -0.34
N PHE A 1068 19.69 14.59 -1.35
CA PHE A 1068 19.61 14.14 -2.74
C PHE A 1068 20.74 13.19 -3.08
N LEU A 1069 20.37 12.01 -3.57
CA LEU A 1069 21.30 11.12 -4.24
C LEU A 1069 21.29 11.44 -5.73
N TRP A 1070 22.44 11.86 -6.27
CA TRP A 1070 22.58 12.27 -7.66
C TRP A 1070 22.87 11.10 -8.59
N HIS A 1071 22.16 11.06 -9.72
CA HIS A 1071 22.31 10.11 -10.81
C HIS A 1071 22.79 10.82 -12.07
N PHE A 1072 23.69 10.15 -12.81
CA PHE A 1072 24.27 10.62 -14.07
C PHE A 1072 24.25 9.53 -15.14
#